data_AF-A0A9P7YT82-F1
#
_entry.id   AF-A0A9P7YT82-F1
#
_cell.length_a   1.000
_cell.length_b   1.000
_cell.length_c   1.000
_cell.angle_alpha   90.00
_cell.angle_beta   90.00
_cell.angle_gamma   90.00
#
_symmetry.space_group_name_H-M   'P 1'
#
loop_
_entity.id
_entity.type
_entity.pdbx_description
1 polymer ?
#
loop_
_entity_poly.entity_id
_entity_poly.type
_entity_poly.pdbx_seq_one_letter_code
_entity_poly.pdbx_strand_id
1 'polypeptide(L)'
;MQAILRAYHADTPVGDSAFLRVLPIGDSITWGSHSSDRNGYRNTLHNLLTKRGNSVDFVGSVPSGTMEDNQHEGHRGETISQISASSSEGIHAGVNLVLLHAGTNDANLGIDIEHAAQRLKKLMEKIWKYNPTAVILVCQIIPSSTHEIQERIELFNSLIPGVVQTFIAAKKRVVMVKMNEAVDVADLDDNLHPKDEGYVKMANTWFDAINEADSKGWITAPGDPTEGGDEGEVCETTPTWSLPHLLAEGAKVAKSDGDFIPKWNTRITAGEASCKRANLRFFDLDGDGVKDFACLDSDSSEVSVHLNRLTDGHVPDKGDLEFEVAKGGIGRPASGVLFADLNGDGRDDFIYVNPDGEVDAWINLGKDSSDSGWAWKSIGQIAGGVGATEKNLQMADINGDGRADFLLVDPDSGEVTGWLNKGAEIMPDYHKLGIIASGRTTVKDDVVFMGDFTGEGRADYMVVSKDGKVSGYTNRLQEDTALIPRWLERLTLIDVSGLASVPQAGVRMVDLNGDGKVDFVWINSDGDINVWENAGEGGKYQPGEGVFICDLDGDGIGDYFWVDENGHGWGYLNVGHGDNLWHDLGNTAIGTHIREDLRMAVLTKTGRADYVLIDEFSGRADWWQNLGVGQDWGWESRGVAATGPRKTFEAEYGGKFTGKNVRFADLDGDGFDDYLYLSPRGSVVMWRNLQTNPISWGLPKLVANKAEAVVPSNIRFADINGDGLLDYIVVDPVSGGGRMWANLGVQGDGSIRWNTPEVIASGASTGPGYAIQIADMTGDGRADYMSINPDNGRVDLWINTCSG
;
A
#
# COMPACT_ATOMS: atom_id res chain seq x y z
N MET A 1 4.22 68.22 8.05
CA MET A 1 3.13 67.23 8.03
C MET A 1 3.64 65.79 8.24
N GLN A 2 4.78 65.38 7.67
CA GLN A 2 5.39 64.05 7.89
C GLN A 2 5.89 63.76 9.33
N ALA A 3 6.27 64.77 10.11
CA ALA A 3 6.68 64.57 11.52
C ALA A 3 5.50 64.36 12.49
N ILE A 4 4.28 64.74 12.09
CA ILE A 4 3.06 64.58 12.91
C ILE A 4 2.40 63.21 12.67
N LEU A 5 2.60 62.59 11.50
CA LEU A 5 2.15 61.22 11.22
C LEU A 5 3.03 60.14 11.88
N ARG A 6 4.33 60.39 12.11
CA ARG A 6 5.22 59.42 12.78
C ARG A 6 4.93 59.24 14.27
N ALA A 7 4.30 60.20 14.93
CA ALA A 7 3.98 60.13 16.37
C ALA A 7 2.63 59.44 16.66
N TYR A 8 1.78 59.21 15.65
CA TYR A 8 0.43 58.64 15.85
C TYR A 8 0.40 57.10 15.79
N HIS A 9 1.44 56.45 15.25
CA HIS A 9 1.48 54.99 15.07
C HIS A 9 2.21 54.22 16.19
N ALA A 10 2.90 54.89 17.13
CA ALA A 10 3.74 54.20 18.12
C ALA A 10 2.94 53.47 19.22
N ASP A 11 1.68 53.85 19.45
CA ASP A 11 0.84 53.30 20.52
C ASP A 11 -0.41 52.54 20.02
N THR A 12 -0.56 52.36 18.70
CA THR A 12 -1.66 51.58 18.12
C THR A 12 -1.20 50.17 17.75
N PRO A 13 -2.04 49.14 17.91
CA PRO A 13 -1.78 47.78 17.44
C PRO A 13 -1.34 47.75 15.96
N VAL A 14 -0.47 46.81 15.63
CA VAL A 14 -0.02 46.53 14.25
C VAL A 14 -1.21 46.00 13.43
N GLY A 15 -1.27 46.35 12.15
CA GLY A 15 -2.24 45.78 11.20
C GLY A 15 -3.69 46.07 11.58
N ASP A 16 -3.97 47.26 12.11
CA ASP A 16 -5.29 47.67 12.59
C ASP A 16 -5.89 46.70 13.64
N SER A 17 -5.05 46.18 14.55
CA SER A 17 -5.42 45.18 15.57
C SER A 17 -5.69 43.78 15.02
N ALA A 18 -5.12 43.46 13.86
CA ALA A 18 -5.11 42.09 13.35
C ALA A 18 -4.44 41.14 14.36
N PHE A 19 -5.01 39.94 14.49
CA PHE A 19 -4.34 38.83 15.16
C PHE A 19 -3.06 38.49 14.39
N LEU A 20 -1.93 38.36 15.09
CA LEU A 20 -0.64 38.07 14.46
C LEU A 20 -0.31 36.59 14.63
N ARG A 21 -0.39 35.83 13.55
CA ARG A 21 0.13 34.47 13.48
C ARG A 21 1.52 34.52 12.85
N VAL A 22 2.53 34.43 13.68
CA VAL A 22 3.91 34.77 13.33
C VAL A 22 4.74 33.50 13.22
N LEU A 23 5.50 33.36 12.13
CA LEU A 23 6.39 32.23 11.88
C LEU A 23 7.86 32.65 12.04
N PRO A 24 8.53 32.36 13.17
CA PRO A 24 9.97 32.44 13.27
C PRO A 24 10.60 31.23 12.56
N ILE A 25 11.34 31.44 11.47
CA ILE A 25 11.94 30.37 10.67
C ILE A 25 13.44 30.61 10.47
N GLY A 26 14.25 29.58 10.67
CA GLY A 26 15.70 29.69 10.54
C GLY A 26 16.47 28.54 11.17
N ASP A 27 17.71 28.83 11.56
CA ASP A 27 18.64 27.84 12.10
C ASP A 27 18.70 27.86 13.66
N SER A 28 19.83 27.46 14.23
CA SER A 28 20.08 27.44 15.67
C SER A 28 19.96 28.79 16.36
N ILE A 29 20.12 29.91 15.63
CA ILE A 29 19.90 31.26 16.16
C ILE A 29 18.40 31.50 16.32
N THR A 30 17.59 31.12 15.33
CA THR A 30 16.13 31.16 15.46
C THR A 30 15.65 30.25 16.57
N TRP A 31 16.27 29.08 16.78
CA TRP A 31 15.96 28.18 17.91
C TRP A 31 16.22 28.84 19.28
N GLY A 32 17.15 29.79 19.37
CA GLY A 32 17.53 30.46 20.62
C GLY A 32 18.73 29.85 21.31
N SER A 33 19.65 29.23 20.55
CA SER A 33 20.85 28.61 21.09
C SER A 33 21.71 29.66 21.82
N HIS A 34 22.26 29.30 22.97
CA HIS A 34 23.08 30.17 23.84
C HIS A 34 22.34 31.32 24.55
N SER A 35 21.01 31.49 24.38
CA SER A 35 20.25 32.31 25.34
C SER A 35 20.03 31.54 26.64
N SER A 36 20.05 32.23 27.77
CA SER A 36 19.94 31.62 29.10
C SER A 36 18.61 30.89 29.32
N ASP A 37 17.58 31.31 28.60
CA ASP A 37 16.21 30.84 28.68
C ASP A 37 15.76 30.02 27.45
N ARG A 38 16.64 29.87 26.44
CA ARG A 38 16.40 29.28 25.11
C ARG A 38 15.25 29.92 24.33
N ASN A 39 14.79 31.12 24.70
CA ASN A 39 13.77 31.85 23.95
C ASN A 39 14.35 32.61 22.74
N GLY A 40 15.68 32.80 22.70
CA GLY A 40 16.33 33.66 21.73
C GLY A 40 15.71 35.06 21.70
N TYR A 41 15.42 35.59 20.50
CA TYR A 41 14.76 36.89 20.35
C TYR A 41 13.24 36.85 20.57
N ARG A 42 12.62 35.66 20.57
CA ARG A 42 11.16 35.48 20.42
C ARG A 42 10.38 36.09 21.58
N ASN A 43 10.76 35.80 22.82
CA ASN A 43 10.04 36.32 24.00
C ASN A 43 10.12 37.85 24.11
N THR A 44 11.28 38.46 23.81
CA THR A 44 11.40 39.92 23.82
C THR A 44 10.54 40.55 22.72
N LEU A 45 10.51 39.95 21.52
CA LEU A 45 9.66 40.42 20.42
C LEU A 45 8.17 40.27 20.74
N HIS A 46 7.75 39.13 21.26
CA HIS A 46 6.37 38.89 21.71
C HIS A 46 5.94 39.98 22.72
N ASN A 47 6.77 40.26 23.72
CA ASN A 47 6.48 41.29 24.72
C ASN A 47 6.37 42.70 24.11
N LEU A 48 7.18 43.04 23.10
CA LEU A 48 7.09 44.32 22.40
C LEU A 48 5.76 44.44 21.62
N LEU A 49 5.34 43.38 20.94
CA LEU A 49 4.09 43.34 20.17
C LEU A 49 2.84 43.36 21.08
N THR A 50 2.85 42.57 22.15
CA THR A 50 1.76 42.53 23.14
C THR A 50 1.65 43.85 23.89
N LYS A 51 2.78 44.50 24.21
CA LYS A 51 2.79 45.86 24.80
C LYS A 51 2.19 46.91 23.86
N ARG A 52 2.30 46.71 22.54
CA ARG A 52 1.64 47.54 21.51
C ARG A 52 0.14 47.21 21.33
N GLY A 53 -0.37 46.21 22.05
CA GLY A 53 -1.79 45.84 22.08
C GLY A 53 -2.19 44.74 21.10
N ASN A 54 -1.23 44.03 20.49
CA ASN A 54 -1.51 42.92 19.57
C ASN A 54 -1.79 41.62 20.34
N SER A 55 -2.66 40.78 19.79
CA SER A 55 -2.69 39.35 20.10
C SER A 55 -1.73 38.62 19.15
N VAL A 56 -0.80 37.84 19.72
CA VAL A 56 0.28 37.18 18.99
C VAL A 56 0.23 35.68 19.28
N ASP A 57 0.54 34.90 18.25
CA ASP A 57 0.65 33.44 18.27
C ASP A 57 1.85 33.06 17.39
N PHE A 58 2.92 32.57 18.00
CA PHE A 58 4.03 31.97 17.29
C PHE A 58 3.67 30.55 16.88
N VAL A 59 4.02 30.17 15.65
CA VAL A 59 3.68 28.86 15.09
C VAL A 59 4.91 28.18 14.48
N GLY A 60 4.87 26.85 14.45
CA GLY A 60 5.91 25.99 13.92
C GLY A 60 6.03 24.68 14.70
N SER A 61 6.63 23.67 14.07
CA SER A 61 6.77 22.31 14.58
C SER A 61 7.70 22.19 15.81
N VAL A 62 8.59 23.16 16.03
CA VAL A 62 9.62 23.08 17.06
C VAL A 62 9.28 23.96 18.26
N PRO A 63 8.90 23.38 19.41
CA PRO A 63 8.80 24.13 20.65
C PRO A 63 10.17 24.26 21.33
N SER A 64 10.57 25.47 21.73
CA SER A 64 11.73 25.65 22.63
C SER A 64 11.70 26.92 23.46
N GLY A 65 12.34 26.86 24.63
CA GLY A 65 12.42 27.98 25.56
C GLY A 65 11.43 27.89 26.73
N THR A 66 11.46 28.92 27.57
CA THR A 66 10.63 29.04 28.78
C THR A 66 9.41 29.93 28.59
N MET A 67 9.25 30.58 27.44
CA MET A 67 8.06 31.36 27.11
C MET A 67 6.84 30.45 26.90
N GLU A 68 5.64 31.01 27.06
CA GLU A 68 4.38 30.26 26.92
C GLU A 68 4.09 29.92 25.45
N ASP A 69 4.22 30.91 24.57
CA ASP A 69 4.04 30.80 23.12
C ASP A 69 5.38 30.49 22.44
N ASN A 70 5.80 29.22 22.47
CA ASN A 70 7.19 28.83 22.23
C ASN A 70 7.45 28.05 20.94
N GLN A 71 6.45 27.96 20.06
CA GLN A 71 6.55 27.31 18.76
C GLN A 71 7.35 28.14 17.77
N HIS A 72 8.08 27.47 16.86
CA HIS A 72 8.85 28.08 15.78
C HIS A 72 9.38 27.03 14.80
N GLU A 73 10.04 27.48 13.73
CA GLU A 73 10.77 26.68 12.74
C GLU A 73 12.28 26.99 12.75
N GLY A 74 12.87 27.10 13.94
CA GLY A 74 14.30 27.16 14.16
C GLY A 74 14.92 25.77 14.25
N HIS A 75 15.68 25.36 13.24
CA HIS A 75 16.23 24.01 13.12
C HIS A 75 17.77 24.01 13.29
N ARG A 76 18.24 23.38 14.36
CA ARG A 76 19.67 23.46 14.74
C ARG A 76 20.54 22.66 13.77
N GLY A 77 21.54 23.33 13.18
CA GLY A 77 22.53 22.70 12.30
C GLY A 77 22.10 22.57 10.84
N GLU A 78 20.86 22.95 10.50
CA GLU A 78 20.32 22.83 9.16
C GLU A 78 20.70 23.99 8.24
N THR A 79 20.98 23.66 6.97
CA THR A 79 21.15 24.62 5.86
C THR A 79 19.80 25.16 5.38
N ILE A 80 19.80 26.18 4.52
CA ILE A 80 18.57 26.74 3.93
C ILE A 80 17.69 25.68 3.26
N SER A 81 18.30 24.72 2.55
CA SER A 81 17.55 23.63 1.89
C SER A 81 16.87 22.71 2.89
N GLN A 82 17.56 22.35 3.97
CA GLN A 82 17.02 21.49 5.02
C GLN A 82 15.93 22.21 5.80
N ILE A 83 16.14 23.48 6.17
CA ILE A 83 15.11 24.32 6.79
C ILE A 83 13.86 24.37 5.92
N SER A 84 14.01 24.48 4.60
CA SER A 84 12.87 24.48 3.67
C SER A 84 12.06 23.18 3.70
N ALA A 85 12.70 22.04 4.00
CA ALA A 85 12.04 20.74 4.12
C ALA A 85 11.43 20.56 5.52
N SER A 86 12.20 20.81 6.58
CA SER A 86 11.80 20.61 7.98
C SER A 86 10.72 21.58 8.47
N SER A 87 10.44 22.67 7.74
CA SER A 87 9.53 23.74 8.18
C SER A 87 8.11 23.66 7.60
N SER A 88 7.68 22.51 7.07
CA SER A 88 6.38 22.38 6.41
C SER A 88 5.22 22.75 7.34
N GLU A 89 5.17 22.27 8.59
CA GLU A 89 4.08 22.57 9.52
C GLU A 89 3.88 24.09 9.70
N GLY A 90 4.96 24.83 10.03
CA GLY A 90 4.90 26.28 10.20
C GLY A 90 4.58 27.05 8.91
N ILE A 91 5.06 26.58 7.75
CA ILE A 91 4.72 27.18 6.45
C ILE A 91 3.24 27.01 6.14
N HIS A 92 2.61 25.93 6.56
CA HIS A 92 1.20 25.65 6.27
C HIS A 92 0.23 26.17 7.34
N ALA A 93 0.73 26.81 8.40
CA ALA A 93 -0.08 27.32 9.51
C ALA A 93 -0.95 28.55 9.16
N GLY A 94 -1.00 29.02 7.91
CA GLY A 94 -1.80 30.19 7.52
C GLY A 94 -1.30 31.51 8.11
N VAL A 95 0.03 31.73 8.12
CA VAL A 95 0.70 32.85 8.77
C VAL A 95 0.49 34.17 8.03
N ASN A 96 0.53 35.30 8.76
CA ASN A 96 0.54 36.65 8.16
C ASN A 96 1.89 37.38 8.29
N LEU A 97 2.79 36.88 9.13
CA LEU A 97 4.09 37.50 9.38
C LEU A 97 5.17 36.43 9.51
N VAL A 98 6.27 36.56 8.76
CA VAL A 98 7.38 35.60 8.75
C VAL A 98 8.69 36.29 9.10
N LEU A 99 9.43 35.73 10.06
CA LEU A 99 10.74 36.19 10.49
C LEU A 99 11.79 35.19 9.97
N LEU A 100 12.44 35.52 8.85
CA LEU A 100 13.33 34.61 8.12
C LEU A 100 14.80 34.93 8.39
N HIS A 101 15.46 34.09 9.17
CA HIS A 101 16.90 34.14 9.46
C HIS A 101 17.56 32.78 9.15
N ALA A 102 17.89 32.55 7.88
CA ALA A 102 18.46 31.30 7.39
C ALA A 102 19.73 31.54 6.56
N GLY A 103 20.71 30.64 6.67
CA GLY A 103 21.97 30.68 5.91
C GLY A 103 23.24 30.64 6.77
N THR A 104 23.13 30.67 8.10
CA THR A 104 24.31 30.62 8.99
C THR A 104 25.06 29.30 8.83
N ASN A 105 24.35 28.17 8.72
CA ASN A 105 24.96 26.86 8.54
C ASN A 105 25.55 26.66 7.14
N ASP A 106 24.92 27.20 6.08
CA ASP A 106 25.50 27.23 4.73
C ASP A 106 26.89 27.91 4.76
N ALA A 107 27.00 29.05 5.45
CA ALA A 107 28.26 29.78 5.59
C ALA A 107 29.27 29.06 6.51
N ASN A 108 28.83 28.58 7.68
CA ASN A 108 29.67 27.85 8.63
C ASN A 108 30.31 26.60 7.99
N LEU A 109 29.50 25.81 7.29
CA LEU A 109 29.95 24.57 6.63
C LEU A 109 30.59 24.82 5.25
N GLY A 110 30.40 26.00 4.66
CA GLY A 110 30.92 26.34 3.33
C GLY A 110 30.17 25.61 2.21
N ILE A 111 28.90 25.31 2.41
CA ILE A 111 28.07 24.55 1.47
C ILE A 111 27.54 25.51 0.41
N ASP A 112 28.11 25.41 -0.80
CA ASP A 112 27.62 26.06 -2.02
C ASP A 112 27.15 27.52 -1.80
N ILE A 113 28.07 28.34 -1.25
CA ILE A 113 27.74 29.69 -0.79
C ILE A 113 27.32 30.63 -1.93
N GLU A 114 27.81 30.36 -3.16
CA GLU A 114 27.50 31.16 -4.35
C GLU A 114 26.01 31.05 -4.75
N HIS A 115 25.35 29.92 -4.46
CA HIS A 115 23.93 29.70 -4.75
C HIS A 115 23.03 29.70 -3.51
N ALA A 116 23.57 29.94 -2.31
CA ALA A 116 22.79 29.99 -1.07
C ALA A 116 21.64 31.02 -1.15
N ALA A 117 21.86 32.18 -1.77
CA ALA A 117 20.82 33.20 -1.96
C ALA A 117 19.69 32.73 -2.89
N GLN A 118 19.97 31.81 -3.83
CA GLN A 118 18.94 31.21 -4.68
C GLN A 118 18.11 30.18 -3.90
N ARG A 119 18.72 29.40 -2.99
CA ARG A 119 17.97 28.54 -2.06
C ARG A 119 17.06 29.37 -1.15
N LEU A 120 17.56 30.49 -0.63
CA LEU A 120 16.75 31.41 0.17
C LEU A 120 15.57 31.97 -0.63
N LYS A 121 15.80 32.35 -1.90
CA LYS A 121 14.76 32.78 -2.82
C LYS A 121 13.65 31.72 -2.96
N LYS A 122 14.02 30.44 -3.16
CA LYS A 122 13.07 29.32 -3.27
C LYS A 122 12.25 29.12 -2.00
N LEU A 123 12.89 29.20 -0.83
CA LEU A 123 12.19 29.13 0.45
C LEU A 123 11.15 30.27 0.59
N MET A 124 11.50 31.50 0.21
CA MET A 124 10.55 32.62 0.20
C MET A 124 9.39 32.40 -0.78
N GLU A 125 9.66 31.80 -1.95
CA GLU A 125 8.62 31.42 -2.91
C GLU A 125 7.66 30.38 -2.31
N LYS A 126 8.19 29.33 -1.66
CA LYS A 126 7.40 28.32 -0.94
C LYS A 126 6.52 28.96 0.14
N ILE A 127 7.09 29.84 0.99
CA ILE A 127 6.32 30.53 2.03
C ILE A 127 5.13 31.33 1.44
N TRP A 128 5.34 32.08 0.35
CA TRP A 128 4.26 32.84 -0.29
C TRP A 128 3.30 31.99 -1.12
N LYS A 129 3.66 30.76 -1.48
CA LYS A 129 2.75 29.82 -2.14
C LYS A 129 1.59 29.52 -1.19
N TYR A 130 1.90 29.11 0.03
CA TYR A 130 0.92 28.76 1.06
C TYR A 130 0.36 29.97 1.83
N ASN A 131 1.14 31.06 1.92
CA ASN A 131 0.74 32.27 2.62
C ASN A 131 0.79 33.49 1.68
N PRO A 132 -0.12 33.58 0.68
CA PRO A 132 -0.03 34.57 -0.39
C PRO A 132 -0.09 36.03 0.09
N THR A 133 -0.66 36.28 1.27
CA THR A 133 -0.77 37.60 1.89
C THR A 133 0.29 37.88 2.95
N ALA A 134 1.12 36.92 3.32
CA ALA A 134 2.11 37.09 4.37
C ALA A 134 3.15 38.16 4.03
N VAL A 135 3.61 38.86 5.07
CA VAL A 135 4.79 39.72 4.99
C VAL A 135 6.02 38.89 5.39
N ILE A 136 7.00 38.80 4.50
CA ILE A 136 8.29 38.16 4.82
C ILE A 136 9.31 39.23 5.20
N LEU A 137 9.83 39.13 6.42
CA LEU A 137 10.96 39.91 6.92
C LEU A 137 12.23 39.04 6.80
N VAL A 138 13.08 39.32 5.82
CA VAL A 138 14.24 38.47 5.47
C VAL A 138 15.56 39.12 5.89
N CYS A 139 16.39 38.40 6.64
CA CYS A 139 17.65 38.93 7.18
C CYS A 139 18.78 38.94 6.16
N GLN A 140 19.58 40.01 6.19
CA GLN A 140 21.03 39.84 6.14
C GLN A 140 21.48 39.32 7.51
N ILE A 141 22.02 38.09 7.54
CA ILE A 141 22.29 37.33 8.78
C ILE A 141 23.45 37.92 9.59
N ILE A 142 23.44 37.68 10.89
CA ILE A 142 24.42 38.22 11.86
C ILE A 142 25.88 37.82 11.55
N PRO A 143 26.89 38.58 12.03
CA PRO A 143 28.30 38.25 11.80
C PRO A 143 28.78 37.03 12.60
N SER A 144 29.90 36.44 12.18
CA SER A 144 30.66 35.43 12.92
C SER A 144 31.97 36.01 13.46
N SER A 145 32.44 35.50 14.60
CA SER A 145 33.79 35.84 15.12
C SER A 145 34.93 35.11 14.39
N THR A 146 34.61 34.13 13.53
CA THR A 146 35.59 33.38 12.73
C THR A 146 35.74 34.01 11.36
N HIS A 147 36.98 34.33 10.95
CA HIS A 147 37.27 35.09 9.74
C HIS A 147 36.76 34.41 8.46
N GLU A 148 37.00 33.11 8.31
CA GLU A 148 36.60 32.35 7.11
C GLU A 148 35.08 32.22 6.97
N ILE A 149 34.37 32.10 8.10
CA ILE A 149 32.90 32.06 8.12
C ILE A 149 32.36 33.46 7.82
N GLN A 150 32.96 34.50 8.40
CA GLN A 150 32.57 35.89 8.17
C GLN A 150 32.69 36.29 6.70
N GLU A 151 33.74 35.90 5.99
CA GLU A 151 33.87 36.16 4.54
C GLU A 151 32.72 35.52 3.73
N ARG A 152 32.28 34.31 4.10
CA ARG A 152 31.15 33.62 3.47
C ARG A 152 29.81 34.28 3.81
N ILE A 153 29.63 34.71 5.06
CA ILE A 153 28.45 35.48 5.49
C ILE A 153 28.38 36.80 4.72
N GLU A 154 29.50 37.50 4.54
CA GLU A 154 29.55 38.75 3.77
C GLU A 154 29.19 38.53 2.30
N LEU A 155 29.70 37.46 1.68
CA LEU A 155 29.32 37.08 0.32
C LEU A 155 27.82 36.80 0.24
N PHE A 156 27.27 35.94 1.09
CA PHE A 156 25.85 35.61 1.12
C PHE A 156 24.97 36.86 1.33
N ASN A 157 25.29 37.67 2.35
CA ASN A 157 24.57 38.91 2.65
C ASN A 157 24.62 39.91 1.50
N SER A 158 25.70 39.95 0.70
CA SER A 158 25.81 40.83 -0.47
C SER A 158 24.83 40.47 -1.60
N LEU A 159 24.37 39.21 -1.66
CA LEU A 159 23.45 38.71 -2.69
C LEU A 159 21.97 38.95 -2.34
N ILE A 160 21.63 39.06 -1.06
CA ILE A 160 20.25 39.19 -0.56
C ILE A 160 19.51 40.42 -1.11
N PRO A 161 20.13 41.62 -1.25
CA PRO A 161 19.47 42.76 -1.90
C PRO A 161 18.95 42.44 -3.31
N GLY A 162 19.68 41.61 -4.08
CA GLY A 162 19.25 41.16 -5.40
C GLY A 162 17.98 40.30 -5.33
N VAL A 163 17.94 39.33 -4.40
CA VAL A 163 16.76 38.49 -4.14
C VAL A 163 15.56 39.35 -3.74
N VAL A 164 15.72 40.25 -2.78
CA VAL A 164 14.64 41.15 -2.32
C VAL A 164 14.13 42.01 -3.47
N GLN A 165 15.02 42.54 -4.32
CA GLN A 165 14.61 43.37 -5.46
C GLN A 165 13.75 42.60 -6.47
N THR A 166 13.98 41.29 -6.67
CA THR A 166 13.14 40.46 -7.54
C THR A 166 11.70 40.39 -7.03
N PHE A 167 11.51 40.24 -5.71
CA PHE A 167 10.20 40.17 -5.09
C PHE A 167 9.50 41.54 -5.01
N ILE A 168 10.25 42.62 -4.80
CA ILE A 168 9.72 43.99 -4.90
C ILE A 168 9.20 44.25 -6.33
N ALA A 169 9.95 43.84 -7.36
CA ALA A 169 9.52 43.97 -8.75
C ALA A 169 8.25 43.15 -9.05
N ALA A 170 8.10 41.99 -8.39
CA ALA A 170 6.91 41.15 -8.42
C ALA A 170 5.77 41.63 -7.49
N LYS A 171 5.90 42.78 -6.83
CA LYS A 171 4.93 43.37 -5.89
C LYS A 171 4.62 42.49 -4.67
N LYS A 172 5.53 41.61 -4.27
CA LYS A 172 5.42 40.83 -3.02
C LYS A 172 5.74 41.72 -1.81
N ARG A 173 5.19 41.35 -0.64
CA ARG A 173 5.31 42.10 0.63
C ARG A 173 6.57 41.66 1.39
N VAL A 174 7.70 42.29 1.10
CA VAL A 174 9.00 41.92 1.68
C VAL A 174 9.71 43.11 2.30
N VAL A 175 10.33 42.90 3.45
CA VAL A 175 11.25 43.87 4.10
C VAL A 175 12.58 43.17 4.31
N MET A 176 13.66 43.79 3.86
CA MET A 176 15.01 43.33 4.15
C MET A 176 15.42 43.83 5.54
N VAL A 177 15.85 42.92 6.40
CA VAL A 177 16.24 43.21 7.78
C VAL A 177 17.75 43.14 7.89
N LYS A 178 18.38 44.23 8.28
CA LYS A 178 19.83 44.32 8.40
C LYS A 178 20.32 43.82 9.75
N MET A 179 20.11 42.53 10.02
CA MET A 179 20.49 41.93 11.31
C MET A 179 22.01 41.98 11.54
N ASN A 180 22.78 41.89 10.46
CA ASN A 180 24.23 42.07 10.42
C ASN A 180 24.75 43.44 10.91
N GLU A 181 23.93 44.49 10.87
CA GLU A 181 24.29 45.82 11.38
C GLU A 181 23.83 46.02 12.84
N ALA A 182 22.92 45.17 13.33
CA ALA A 182 22.33 45.28 14.66
C ALA A 182 23.09 44.48 15.73
N VAL A 183 23.67 43.34 15.35
CA VAL A 183 24.43 42.45 16.24
C VAL A 183 25.91 42.54 15.90
N ASP A 184 26.74 42.83 16.89
CA ASP A 184 28.20 42.87 16.76
C ASP A 184 28.81 41.55 17.23
N VAL A 185 30.04 41.24 16.81
CA VAL A 185 30.81 40.08 17.30
C VAL A 185 30.93 40.07 18.82
N ALA A 186 30.95 41.24 19.47
CA ALA A 186 30.96 41.36 20.93
C ALA A 186 29.66 40.88 21.61
N ASP A 187 28.57 40.72 20.86
CA ASP A 187 27.27 40.24 21.33
C ASP A 187 27.10 38.72 21.17
N LEU A 188 28.13 38.01 20.71
CA LEU A 188 28.12 36.55 20.60
C LEU A 188 28.59 35.87 21.91
N ASP A 189 28.07 34.68 22.17
CA ASP A 189 28.53 33.77 23.23
C ASP A 189 29.64 32.84 22.71
N ASP A 190 29.51 32.37 21.47
CA ASP A 190 30.51 31.61 20.75
C ASP A 190 30.85 32.26 19.39
N ASN A 191 31.27 31.49 18.39
CA ASN A 191 31.60 32.04 17.08
C ASN A 191 30.41 32.33 16.16
N LEU A 192 29.19 31.92 16.51
CA LEU A 192 28.00 32.03 15.66
C LEU A 192 26.76 32.54 16.41
N HIS A 193 26.61 32.20 17.69
CA HIS A 193 25.38 32.37 18.43
C HIS A 193 25.42 33.61 19.34
N PRO A 194 24.38 34.46 19.31
CA PRO A 194 24.23 35.55 20.26
C PRO A 194 24.11 35.06 21.70
N LYS A 195 24.58 35.88 22.66
CA LYS A 195 24.13 35.81 24.05
C LYS A 195 22.86 36.64 24.24
N ASP A 196 22.31 36.65 25.46
CA ASP A 196 21.06 37.33 25.81
C ASP A 196 21.01 38.79 25.29
N GLU A 197 22.06 39.60 25.45
CA GLU A 197 22.06 40.98 24.96
C GLU A 197 21.98 41.08 23.43
N GLY A 198 22.60 40.14 22.70
CA GLY A 198 22.53 40.07 21.25
C GLY A 198 21.14 39.70 20.76
N TYR A 199 20.48 38.74 21.40
CA TYR A 199 19.09 38.38 21.09
C TYR A 199 18.11 39.53 21.35
N VAL A 200 18.33 40.36 22.37
CA VAL A 200 17.54 41.57 22.59
C VAL A 200 17.70 42.57 21.44
N LYS A 201 18.91 42.74 20.88
CA LYS A 201 19.10 43.59 19.69
C LYS A 201 18.38 43.03 18.47
N MET A 202 18.42 41.71 18.27
CA MET A 202 17.66 41.05 17.20
C MET A 202 16.16 41.29 17.34
N ALA A 203 15.60 41.14 18.55
CA ALA A 203 14.19 41.36 18.81
C ALA A 203 13.74 42.80 18.47
N ASN A 204 14.53 43.80 18.85
CA ASN A 204 14.24 45.20 18.51
C ASN A 204 14.32 45.44 16.99
N THR A 205 15.28 44.82 16.31
CA THR A 205 15.45 44.95 14.86
C THR A 205 14.30 44.31 14.09
N TRP A 206 13.83 43.14 14.54
CA TRP A 206 12.59 42.55 14.03
C TRP A 206 11.38 43.46 14.25
N PHE A 207 11.23 44.01 15.44
CA PHE A 207 10.15 44.92 15.78
C PHE A 207 10.13 46.17 14.87
N ASP A 208 11.29 46.76 14.60
CA ASP A 208 11.42 47.89 13.67
C ASP A 208 11.02 47.53 12.23
N ALA A 209 11.39 46.33 11.76
CA ALA A 209 10.98 45.85 10.44
C ALA A 209 9.47 45.57 10.35
N ILE A 210 8.86 45.06 11.42
CA ILE A 210 7.39 44.92 11.54
C ILE A 210 6.73 46.30 11.47
N ASN A 211 7.27 47.30 12.18
CA ASN A 211 6.75 48.67 12.14
C ASN A 211 6.88 49.29 10.74
N GLU A 212 7.93 48.97 10.00
CA GLU A 212 8.07 49.38 8.60
C GLU A 212 6.98 48.75 7.73
N ALA A 213 6.74 47.45 7.84
CA ALA A 213 5.68 46.75 7.10
C ALA A 213 4.28 47.28 7.44
N ASP A 214 4.02 47.54 8.72
CA ASP A 214 2.79 48.15 9.23
C ASP A 214 2.55 49.54 8.62
N SER A 215 3.59 50.38 8.56
CA SER A 215 3.49 51.73 7.96
C SER A 215 3.13 51.71 6.46
N LYS A 216 3.30 50.58 5.79
CA LYS A 216 2.92 50.35 4.39
C LYS A 216 1.52 49.73 4.25
N GLY A 217 0.83 49.45 5.37
CA GLY A 217 -0.47 48.79 5.41
C GLY A 217 -0.43 47.34 4.92
N TRP A 218 0.70 46.66 5.08
CA TRP A 218 0.91 45.31 4.52
C TRP A 218 0.44 44.18 5.43
N ILE A 219 0.36 44.43 6.73
CA ILE A 219 0.00 43.41 7.72
C ILE A 219 -1.53 43.34 7.81
N THR A 220 -2.07 42.18 7.45
CA THR A 220 -3.51 41.87 7.45
C THR A 220 -3.80 40.68 8.36
N ALA A 221 -5.07 40.31 8.55
CA ALA A 221 -5.43 39.07 9.25
C ALA A 221 -4.75 37.82 8.64
N PRO A 222 -4.49 36.77 9.45
CA PRO A 222 -3.90 35.52 8.97
C PRO A 222 -4.84 34.77 8.05
N GLY A 223 -4.25 33.91 7.21
CA GLY A 223 -4.99 33.00 6.36
C GLY A 223 -5.50 31.78 7.13
N ASP A 224 -6.27 30.96 6.45
CA ASP A 224 -6.60 29.62 6.93
C ASP A 224 -5.35 28.72 6.78
N PRO A 225 -5.08 27.83 7.75
CA PRO A 225 -4.05 26.80 7.58
C PRO A 225 -4.34 25.98 6.32
N THR A 226 -3.29 25.69 5.55
CA THR A 226 -3.32 24.82 4.38
C THR A 226 -2.86 23.41 4.79
N GLU A 227 -3.22 22.37 4.07
CA GLU A 227 -2.72 21.01 4.35
C GLU A 227 -1.25 20.89 3.88
N GLY A 228 -0.44 20.17 4.67
CA GLY A 228 1.02 20.30 4.78
C GLY A 228 1.91 19.68 3.70
N GLY A 229 1.45 19.48 2.47
CA GLY A 229 2.25 18.90 1.39
C GLY A 229 2.98 19.97 0.58
N ASP A 230 4.28 19.79 0.32
CA ASP A 230 4.92 20.44 -0.84
C ASP A 230 4.12 19.99 -2.07
N GLU A 231 3.26 20.86 -2.59
CA GLU A 231 2.62 20.68 -3.88
C GLU A 231 3.80 20.69 -4.86
N GLY A 232 4.23 19.49 -5.24
CA GLY A 232 4.79 19.24 -6.55
C GLY A 232 3.91 19.95 -7.58
N GLU A 233 4.51 20.36 -8.70
CA GLU A 233 3.72 20.80 -9.83
C GLU A 233 2.72 19.68 -10.15
N VAL A 234 1.43 19.91 -9.90
CA VAL A 234 0.37 18.94 -10.21
C VAL A 234 0.54 18.57 -11.67
N CYS A 235 0.69 17.28 -11.93
CA CYS A 235 0.86 16.75 -13.26
C CYS A 235 -0.41 17.03 -14.07
N GLU A 236 -0.43 18.14 -14.81
CA GLU A 236 -1.58 18.48 -15.67
C GLU A 236 -1.72 17.54 -16.88
N THR A 237 -0.75 16.64 -17.08
CA THR A 237 -0.67 15.66 -18.17
C THR A 237 -0.40 14.25 -17.65
N THR A 238 -0.53 13.26 -18.53
CA THR A 238 -0.10 11.87 -18.27
C THR A 238 1.34 11.81 -17.73
N PRO A 239 1.62 11.04 -16.66
CA PRO A 239 2.95 10.98 -16.07
C PRO A 239 3.99 10.46 -17.06
N THR A 240 5.22 10.96 -16.92
CA THR A 240 6.39 10.44 -17.63
C THR A 240 7.33 9.77 -16.66
N TRP A 241 7.86 8.61 -17.05
CA TRP A 241 8.68 7.77 -16.19
C TRP A 241 10.16 7.88 -16.54
N SER A 242 11.02 7.86 -15.51
CA SER A 242 12.46 7.63 -15.70
C SER A 242 12.72 6.26 -16.34
N LEU A 243 13.96 6.01 -16.75
CA LEU A 243 14.39 4.62 -16.94
C LEU A 243 14.43 3.91 -15.57
N PRO A 244 14.18 2.60 -15.51
CA PRO A 244 14.24 1.87 -14.26
C PRO A 244 15.65 1.87 -13.70
N HIS A 245 15.77 2.04 -12.38
CA HIS A 245 16.99 1.80 -11.64
C HIS A 245 16.71 1.04 -10.36
N LEU A 246 17.78 0.44 -9.82
CA LEU A 246 17.73 -0.33 -8.59
C LEU A 246 17.47 0.61 -7.41
N LEU A 247 16.37 0.38 -6.69
CA LEU A 247 16.04 1.08 -5.46
C LEU A 247 16.42 0.26 -4.22
N ALA A 248 16.24 -1.06 -4.25
CA ALA A 248 16.66 -1.93 -3.16
C ALA A 248 17.08 -3.31 -3.67
N GLU A 249 18.08 -3.94 -3.04
CA GLU A 249 18.49 -5.32 -3.34
C GLU A 249 17.60 -6.39 -2.65
N GLY A 250 16.68 -5.96 -1.79
CA GLY A 250 15.89 -6.80 -0.90
C GLY A 250 16.37 -6.78 0.55
N ALA A 251 15.53 -7.25 1.48
CA ALA A 251 15.91 -7.34 2.89
C ALA A 251 17.03 -8.37 3.09
N LYS A 252 18.07 -8.00 3.85
CA LYS A 252 19.24 -8.87 4.12
C LYS A 252 18.89 -10.17 4.84
N VAL A 253 17.77 -10.17 5.56
CA VAL A 253 17.26 -11.29 6.35
C VAL A 253 16.14 -12.05 5.65
N ALA A 254 15.74 -11.59 4.46
CA ALA A 254 14.62 -12.14 3.73
C ALA A 254 14.90 -13.61 3.38
N LYS A 255 14.00 -14.48 3.77
CA LYS A 255 14.09 -15.93 3.60
C LYS A 255 12.75 -16.47 3.11
N SER A 256 12.82 -17.58 2.39
CA SER A 256 11.65 -18.45 2.23
C SER A 256 11.50 -19.35 3.46
N ASP A 257 10.42 -20.10 3.50
CA ASP A 257 10.22 -21.23 4.42
C ASP A 257 10.93 -22.52 3.96
N GLY A 258 11.85 -22.40 2.99
CA GLY A 258 12.64 -23.51 2.44
C GLY A 258 11.94 -24.29 1.33
N ASP A 259 12.52 -25.44 0.96
CA ASP A 259 11.90 -26.37 0.03
C ASP A 259 10.77 -27.13 0.74
N PHE A 260 9.73 -27.52 -0.01
CA PHE A 260 8.65 -28.33 0.54
C PHE A 260 9.15 -29.68 1.02
N ILE A 261 8.77 -30.05 2.24
CA ILE A 261 9.08 -31.32 2.89
C ILE A 261 7.76 -32.11 2.99
N PRO A 262 7.57 -33.16 2.16
CA PRO A 262 6.34 -33.94 2.16
C PRO A 262 6.15 -34.70 3.47
N LYS A 263 4.93 -34.66 4.00
CA LYS A 263 4.52 -35.43 5.18
C LYS A 263 3.05 -35.75 5.07
N TRP A 264 2.69 -37.00 5.41
CA TRP A 264 1.34 -37.50 5.24
C TRP A 264 0.82 -38.12 6.53
N ASN A 265 -0.36 -37.69 6.98
CA ASN A 265 -1.06 -38.36 8.07
C ASN A 265 -2.05 -39.36 7.47
N THR A 266 -1.99 -40.62 7.94
CA THR A 266 -2.91 -41.66 7.48
C THR A 266 -4.26 -41.52 8.19
N ARG A 267 -5.33 -41.25 7.45
CA ARG A 267 -6.71 -41.39 7.95
C ARG A 267 -7.53 -42.31 7.06
N ILE A 268 -8.26 -43.25 7.65
CA ILE A 268 -9.02 -44.24 6.90
C ILE A 268 -10.52 -44.01 7.11
N THR A 269 -11.19 -43.62 6.01
CA THR A 269 -12.62 -43.77 5.65
C THR A 269 -13.53 -42.54 5.77
N ALA A 270 -13.82 -41.93 4.62
CA ALA A 270 -15.12 -41.32 4.32
C ALA A 270 -15.81 -42.20 3.24
N GLY A 271 -16.65 -43.15 3.64
CA GLY A 271 -17.27 -44.11 2.72
C GLY A 271 -18.76 -43.85 2.49
N GLU A 272 -19.09 -43.27 1.33
CA GLU A 272 -20.42 -43.29 0.74
C GLU A 272 -20.57 -44.45 -0.26
N ALA A 273 -21.02 -45.61 0.22
CA ALA A 273 -21.23 -46.81 -0.58
C ALA A 273 -22.33 -46.71 -1.68
N SER A 274 -22.89 -45.52 -1.94
CA SER A 274 -23.97 -45.29 -2.91
C SER A 274 -23.47 -44.69 -4.24
N CYS A 275 -22.34 -43.98 -4.28
CA CYS A 275 -21.84 -43.33 -5.48
C CYS A 275 -20.63 -44.05 -6.10
N LYS A 276 -20.75 -44.52 -7.34
CA LYS A 276 -19.61 -45.14 -8.04
C LYS A 276 -18.52 -44.12 -8.33
N ARG A 277 -17.26 -44.52 -8.22
CA ARG A 277 -16.07 -43.71 -8.54
C ARG A 277 -16.12 -42.89 -9.83
N ALA A 278 -16.70 -43.44 -10.90
CA ALA A 278 -16.80 -42.73 -12.19
C ALA A 278 -17.64 -41.44 -12.10
N ASN A 279 -18.57 -41.42 -11.16
CA ASN A 279 -19.57 -40.38 -10.97
C ASN A 279 -19.28 -39.46 -9.78
N LEU A 280 -18.27 -39.81 -8.96
CA LEU A 280 -17.89 -39.02 -7.80
C LEU A 280 -17.00 -37.84 -8.22
N ARG A 281 -17.28 -36.66 -7.68
CA ARG A 281 -16.50 -35.42 -7.81
C ARG A 281 -16.39 -34.74 -6.45
N PHE A 282 -15.44 -33.82 -6.32
CA PHE A 282 -15.28 -32.96 -5.16
C PHE A 282 -15.23 -31.51 -5.59
N PHE A 283 -15.97 -30.65 -4.92
CA PHE A 283 -15.99 -29.22 -5.20
C PHE A 283 -16.60 -28.46 -4.02
N ASP A 284 -16.24 -27.19 -3.84
CA ASP A 284 -16.79 -26.34 -2.79
C ASP A 284 -18.11 -25.71 -3.27
N LEU A 285 -19.25 -26.21 -2.80
CA LEU A 285 -20.56 -25.73 -3.22
C LEU A 285 -20.96 -24.45 -2.47
N ASP A 286 -20.62 -24.32 -1.19
CA ASP A 286 -21.12 -23.23 -0.33
C ASP A 286 -20.11 -22.11 -0.03
N GLY A 287 -18.86 -22.33 -0.42
CA GLY A 287 -17.76 -21.40 -0.36
C GLY A 287 -17.15 -21.30 1.03
N ASP A 288 -17.24 -22.34 1.85
CA ASP A 288 -16.62 -22.38 3.17
C ASP A 288 -15.12 -22.72 3.14
N GLY A 289 -14.57 -23.02 1.96
CA GLY A 289 -13.18 -23.37 1.74
C GLY A 289 -12.91 -24.86 1.80
N VAL A 290 -13.92 -25.68 2.07
CA VAL A 290 -13.80 -27.14 2.18
C VAL A 290 -14.51 -27.79 0.99
N LYS A 291 -13.88 -28.81 0.38
CA LYS A 291 -14.50 -29.50 -0.75
C LYS A 291 -15.60 -30.46 -0.29
N ASP A 292 -16.75 -30.37 -0.96
CA ASP A 292 -17.94 -31.20 -0.76
C ASP A 292 -17.93 -32.44 -1.64
N PHE A 293 -18.77 -33.43 -1.31
CA PHE A 293 -18.83 -34.72 -1.99
C PHE A 293 -20.00 -34.75 -2.96
N ALA A 294 -19.72 -34.84 -4.26
CA ALA A 294 -20.75 -34.78 -5.29
C ALA A 294 -20.88 -36.09 -6.07
N CYS A 295 -22.09 -36.64 -6.12
CA CYS A 295 -22.43 -37.77 -6.97
C CYS A 295 -23.25 -37.32 -8.18
N LEU A 296 -22.76 -37.61 -9.38
CA LEU A 296 -23.43 -37.27 -10.63
C LEU A 296 -24.22 -38.44 -11.20
N ASP A 297 -25.43 -38.17 -11.67
CA ASP A 297 -26.13 -39.13 -12.51
C ASP A 297 -25.36 -39.34 -13.83
N SER A 298 -25.24 -40.59 -14.27
CA SER A 298 -24.33 -40.96 -15.36
C SER A 298 -24.74 -40.39 -16.71
N ASP A 299 -26.04 -40.20 -16.93
CA ASP A 299 -26.62 -39.83 -18.23
C ASP A 299 -27.12 -38.39 -18.27
N SER A 300 -27.59 -37.87 -17.13
CA SER A 300 -28.19 -36.53 -17.04
C SER A 300 -27.28 -35.47 -16.39
N SER A 301 -26.19 -35.90 -15.75
CA SER A 301 -25.29 -35.09 -14.93
C SER A 301 -25.99 -34.34 -13.79
N GLU A 302 -27.15 -34.82 -13.32
CA GLU A 302 -27.78 -34.27 -12.12
C GLU A 302 -26.87 -34.48 -10.91
N VAL A 303 -26.67 -33.43 -10.12
CA VAL A 303 -25.69 -33.41 -9.02
C VAL A 303 -26.40 -33.60 -7.68
N SER A 304 -25.99 -34.60 -6.90
CA SER A 304 -26.36 -34.75 -5.48
C SER A 304 -25.13 -34.49 -4.64
N VAL A 305 -25.20 -33.64 -3.61
CA VAL A 305 -24.02 -33.15 -2.87
C VAL A 305 -24.17 -33.41 -1.37
N HIS A 306 -23.15 -33.96 -0.75
CA HIS A 306 -23.03 -33.96 0.70
C HIS A 306 -22.08 -32.85 1.11
N LEU A 307 -22.61 -31.86 1.83
CA LEU A 307 -21.85 -30.74 2.34
C LEU A 307 -20.91 -31.21 3.44
N ASN A 308 -19.67 -30.75 3.35
CA ASN A 308 -18.62 -31.05 4.29
C ASN A 308 -18.59 -29.98 5.40
N ARG A 309 -19.27 -30.22 6.53
CA ARG A 309 -19.49 -29.21 7.59
C ARG A 309 -18.38 -29.12 8.63
N LEU A 310 -17.16 -29.51 8.29
CA LEU A 310 -16.04 -29.52 9.22
C LEU A 310 -15.71 -28.13 9.77
N THR A 311 -15.29 -28.09 11.03
CA THR A 311 -14.87 -26.84 11.69
C THR A 311 -13.50 -26.95 12.39
N ASP A 312 -12.82 -28.10 12.33
CA ASP A 312 -11.61 -28.38 13.10
C ASP A 312 -10.36 -28.75 12.26
N GLY A 313 -10.41 -28.62 10.93
CA GLY A 313 -9.24 -28.78 10.04
C GLY A 313 -8.77 -30.23 9.87
N HIS A 314 -9.66 -31.20 10.05
CA HIS A 314 -9.39 -32.63 9.90
C HIS A 314 -10.28 -33.25 8.83
N VAL A 315 -9.83 -34.26 8.09
CA VAL A 315 -10.66 -34.96 7.08
C VAL A 315 -11.93 -35.54 7.71
N PRO A 316 -13.11 -35.45 7.04
CA PRO A 316 -14.40 -35.76 7.66
C PRO A 316 -14.60 -37.25 7.84
N ASP A 317 -15.23 -37.64 8.94
CA ASP A 317 -15.82 -38.98 9.10
C ASP A 317 -17.26 -38.98 8.55
N LYS A 318 -17.83 -40.17 8.31
CA LYS A 318 -19.19 -40.33 7.75
C LYS A 318 -20.31 -39.60 8.53
N GLY A 319 -20.09 -39.29 9.81
CA GLY A 319 -21.05 -38.58 10.66
C GLY A 319 -21.11 -37.07 10.43
N ASP A 320 -20.12 -36.51 9.74
CA ASP A 320 -19.91 -35.06 9.60
C ASP A 320 -20.46 -34.50 8.27
N LEU A 321 -21.05 -35.38 7.45
CA LEU A 321 -21.62 -35.05 6.14
C LEU A 321 -23.11 -34.73 6.25
N GLU A 322 -23.52 -33.56 5.77
CA GLU A 322 -24.93 -33.16 5.63
C GLU A 322 -25.41 -33.35 4.19
N PHE A 323 -26.49 -34.11 3.98
CA PHE A 323 -27.01 -34.35 2.63
C PHE A 323 -27.83 -33.17 2.12
N GLU A 324 -27.46 -32.65 0.96
CA GLU A 324 -28.19 -31.63 0.22
C GLU A 324 -28.35 -32.04 -1.25
N VAL A 325 -29.34 -31.48 -1.94
CA VAL A 325 -29.52 -31.74 -3.38
C VAL A 325 -29.35 -30.45 -4.14
N ALA A 326 -28.23 -30.33 -4.86
CA ALA A 326 -28.05 -29.29 -5.87
C ALA A 326 -28.83 -29.68 -7.14
N LYS A 327 -30.15 -29.46 -7.13
CA LYS A 327 -31.02 -29.81 -8.26
C LYS A 327 -30.60 -29.08 -9.54
N GLY A 328 -30.36 -29.83 -10.60
CA GLY A 328 -30.05 -29.30 -11.94
C GLY A 328 -28.97 -30.13 -12.64
N GLY A 329 -29.39 -31.03 -13.53
CA GLY A 329 -28.51 -31.64 -14.54
C GLY A 329 -28.69 -30.94 -15.89
N ILE A 330 -27.65 -30.90 -16.72
CA ILE A 330 -27.74 -30.34 -18.07
C ILE A 330 -28.24 -31.36 -19.10
N GLY A 331 -28.60 -32.57 -18.66
CA GLY A 331 -29.10 -33.66 -19.52
C GLY A 331 -28.01 -34.30 -20.36
N ARG A 332 -26.78 -34.37 -19.84
CA ARG A 332 -25.60 -34.87 -20.55
C ARG A 332 -24.77 -35.83 -19.70
N PRO A 333 -23.88 -36.66 -20.29
CA PRO A 333 -23.08 -37.61 -19.53
C PRO A 333 -22.13 -36.95 -18.52
N ALA A 334 -22.00 -37.54 -17.33
CA ALA A 334 -21.16 -37.03 -16.25
C ALA A 334 -19.65 -36.97 -16.56
N SER A 335 -19.17 -37.66 -17.60
CA SER A 335 -17.74 -37.71 -17.94
C SER A 335 -17.17 -36.36 -18.35
N GLY A 336 -17.99 -35.48 -18.95
CA GLY A 336 -17.58 -34.14 -19.37
C GLY A 336 -17.63 -33.07 -18.27
N VAL A 337 -18.04 -33.41 -17.04
CA VAL A 337 -18.24 -32.43 -15.97
C VAL A 337 -16.97 -32.19 -15.15
N LEU A 338 -16.65 -30.91 -14.97
CA LEU A 338 -15.60 -30.36 -14.10
C LEU A 338 -16.22 -29.32 -13.16
N PHE A 339 -15.54 -29.07 -12.04
CA PHE A 339 -15.89 -28.00 -11.11
C PHE A 339 -14.64 -27.20 -10.78
N ALA A 340 -14.75 -25.87 -10.78
CA ALA A 340 -13.70 -24.96 -10.34
C ALA A 340 -14.25 -23.54 -10.19
N ASP A 341 -13.71 -22.74 -9.27
CA ASP A 341 -14.08 -21.34 -9.10
C ASP A 341 -13.57 -20.49 -10.28
N LEU A 342 -14.45 -20.11 -11.20
CA LEU A 342 -14.09 -19.27 -12.36
C LEU A 342 -14.12 -17.78 -12.01
N ASN A 343 -14.78 -17.41 -10.91
CA ASN A 343 -15.19 -16.05 -10.61
C ASN A 343 -14.51 -15.45 -9.36
N GLY A 344 -13.77 -16.26 -8.60
CA GLY A 344 -13.00 -15.92 -7.41
C GLY A 344 -13.85 -15.66 -6.15
N ASP A 345 -15.12 -16.10 -6.10
CA ASP A 345 -16.03 -15.90 -4.97
C ASP A 345 -15.93 -16.99 -3.87
N GLY A 346 -15.06 -17.98 -4.11
CA GLY A 346 -14.78 -19.11 -3.23
C GLY A 346 -15.70 -20.30 -3.47
N ARG A 347 -16.71 -20.21 -4.34
CA ARG A 347 -17.55 -21.36 -4.71
C ARG A 347 -17.12 -21.88 -6.06
N ASP A 348 -17.04 -23.20 -6.18
CA ASP A 348 -16.75 -23.82 -7.47
C ASP A 348 -17.97 -23.75 -8.40
N ASP A 349 -17.69 -23.43 -9.67
CA ASP A 349 -18.67 -23.32 -10.74
C ASP A 349 -18.77 -24.62 -11.54
N PHE A 350 -19.90 -24.84 -12.21
CA PHE A 350 -20.14 -26.05 -13.02
C PHE A 350 -19.62 -25.83 -14.44
N ILE A 351 -18.81 -26.77 -14.94
CA ILE A 351 -18.17 -26.69 -16.25
C ILE A 351 -18.45 -27.98 -17.03
N TYR A 352 -18.72 -27.86 -18.33
CA TYR A 352 -18.95 -29.00 -19.21
C TYR A 352 -18.09 -28.95 -20.48
N VAL A 353 -17.34 -30.01 -20.72
CA VAL A 353 -16.59 -30.22 -21.97
C VAL A 353 -17.44 -30.99 -22.96
N ASN A 354 -17.79 -30.33 -24.06
CA ASN A 354 -18.56 -30.90 -25.15
C ASN A 354 -17.70 -31.87 -25.98
N PRO A 355 -18.32 -32.88 -26.64
CA PRO A 355 -17.58 -33.82 -27.49
C PRO A 355 -16.84 -33.20 -28.68
N ASP A 356 -17.22 -32.00 -29.11
CA ASP A 356 -16.55 -31.20 -30.14
C ASP A 356 -15.42 -30.30 -29.60
N GLY A 357 -15.20 -30.32 -28.28
CA GLY A 357 -14.17 -29.58 -27.58
C GLY A 357 -14.55 -28.15 -27.21
N GLU A 358 -15.82 -27.77 -27.34
CA GLU A 358 -16.37 -26.55 -26.75
C GLU A 358 -16.53 -26.72 -25.24
N VAL A 359 -16.32 -25.67 -24.46
CA VAL A 359 -16.46 -25.71 -22.99
C VAL A 359 -17.52 -24.70 -22.58
N ASP A 360 -18.59 -25.20 -21.95
CA ASP A 360 -19.69 -24.40 -21.41
C ASP A 360 -19.58 -24.30 -19.88
N ALA A 361 -20.07 -23.20 -19.30
CA ALA A 361 -20.04 -23.00 -17.85
C ALA A 361 -21.33 -22.40 -17.27
N TRP A 362 -21.54 -22.67 -15.98
CA TRP A 362 -22.61 -22.15 -15.15
C TRP A 362 -22.06 -21.71 -13.80
N ILE A 363 -22.33 -20.46 -13.44
CA ILE A 363 -21.87 -19.85 -12.20
C ILE A 363 -22.75 -20.26 -11.02
N ASN A 364 -22.11 -20.64 -9.92
CA ASN A 364 -22.76 -20.95 -8.66
C ASN A 364 -23.19 -19.66 -7.94
N LEU A 365 -24.50 -19.41 -7.86
CA LEU A 365 -25.07 -18.23 -7.20
C LEU A 365 -25.38 -18.45 -5.72
N GLY A 366 -25.11 -19.63 -5.19
CA GLY A 366 -25.45 -20.02 -3.82
C GLY A 366 -26.86 -20.60 -3.67
N LYS A 367 -27.27 -20.81 -2.42
CA LYS A 367 -28.59 -21.34 -2.06
C LYS A 367 -29.68 -20.30 -2.37
N ASP A 368 -30.67 -20.69 -3.19
CA ASP A 368 -31.84 -19.85 -3.47
C ASP A 368 -32.68 -19.71 -2.20
N SER A 369 -33.06 -18.47 -1.84
CA SER A 369 -33.90 -18.21 -0.67
C SER A 369 -35.38 -18.56 -0.89
N SER A 370 -35.77 -18.81 -2.15
CA SER A 370 -37.16 -19.04 -2.57
C SER A 370 -37.50 -20.50 -2.90
N ASP A 371 -36.49 -21.33 -3.18
CA ASP A 371 -36.64 -22.76 -3.41
C ASP A 371 -35.53 -23.50 -2.66
N SER A 372 -35.82 -24.69 -2.13
CA SER A 372 -34.90 -25.47 -1.26
C SER A 372 -33.62 -26.01 -1.96
N GLY A 373 -33.09 -25.33 -2.99
CA GLY A 373 -31.97 -25.79 -3.82
C GLY A 373 -30.94 -24.72 -4.17
N TRP A 374 -29.89 -25.15 -4.86
CA TRP A 374 -28.77 -24.32 -5.31
C TRP A 374 -29.04 -23.69 -6.69
N ALA A 375 -28.69 -22.42 -6.85
CA ALA A 375 -28.94 -21.67 -8.08
C ALA A 375 -27.71 -21.64 -9.00
N TRP A 376 -27.90 -22.04 -10.26
CA TRP A 376 -26.87 -22.05 -11.31
C TRP A 376 -27.21 -21.07 -12.43
N LYS A 377 -26.26 -20.22 -12.83
CA LYS A 377 -26.44 -19.26 -13.93
C LYS A 377 -25.57 -19.62 -15.12
N SER A 378 -26.18 -20.04 -16.23
CA SER A 378 -25.45 -20.27 -17.48
C SER A 378 -24.77 -18.99 -17.96
N ILE A 379 -23.49 -19.09 -18.28
CA ILE A 379 -22.70 -18.04 -18.96
C ILE A 379 -22.35 -18.42 -20.40
N GLY A 380 -22.79 -19.60 -20.85
CA GLY A 380 -22.57 -20.12 -22.19
C GLY A 380 -21.15 -20.67 -22.39
N GLN A 381 -20.68 -20.61 -23.63
CA GLN A 381 -19.36 -21.09 -24.01
C GLN A 381 -18.27 -20.15 -23.48
N ILE A 382 -17.33 -20.71 -22.71
CA ILE A 382 -16.17 -19.99 -22.17
C ILE A 382 -14.88 -20.29 -22.96
N ALA A 383 -14.83 -21.40 -23.70
CA ALA A 383 -13.71 -21.75 -24.58
C ALA A 383 -14.15 -22.65 -25.74
N GLY A 384 -13.39 -22.64 -26.83
CA GLY A 384 -13.61 -23.50 -28.00
C GLY A 384 -12.44 -23.49 -28.97
N GLY A 385 -12.33 -24.52 -29.81
CA GLY A 385 -11.32 -24.59 -30.89
C GLY A 385 -9.87 -24.81 -30.44
N VAL A 386 -9.63 -25.08 -29.15
CA VAL A 386 -8.29 -25.33 -28.57
C VAL A 386 -7.99 -26.81 -28.33
N GLY A 387 -8.92 -27.72 -28.64
CA GLY A 387 -8.72 -29.16 -28.50
C GLY A 387 -8.96 -29.70 -27.08
N ALA A 388 -9.81 -29.03 -26.30
CA ALA A 388 -10.23 -29.51 -25.00
C ALA A 388 -11.04 -30.81 -25.13
N THR A 389 -10.88 -31.71 -24.16
CA THR A 389 -11.57 -32.98 -24.03
C THR A 389 -11.74 -33.30 -22.54
N GLU A 390 -12.64 -34.22 -22.22
CA GLU A 390 -12.80 -34.75 -20.86
C GLU A 390 -11.53 -35.39 -20.26
N LYS A 391 -10.47 -35.61 -21.08
CA LYS A 391 -9.22 -36.27 -20.64
C LYS A 391 -8.04 -35.33 -20.45
N ASN A 392 -8.06 -34.16 -21.06
CA ASN A 392 -6.91 -33.24 -21.05
C ASN A 392 -7.21 -31.89 -20.40
N LEU A 393 -8.48 -31.49 -20.25
CA LEU A 393 -8.81 -30.23 -19.59
C LEU A 393 -8.69 -30.37 -18.07
N GLN A 394 -7.92 -29.47 -17.46
CA GLN A 394 -7.91 -29.20 -16.03
C GLN A 394 -8.13 -27.71 -15.80
N MET A 395 -8.79 -27.39 -14.69
CA MET A 395 -9.00 -26.02 -14.23
C MET A 395 -8.29 -25.88 -12.89
N ALA A 396 -7.33 -24.98 -12.79
CA ALA A 396 -6.55 -24.76 -11.58
C ALA A 396 -5.93 -23.37 -11.62
N ASP A 397 -5.82 -22.70 -10.47
CA ASP A 397 -5.24 -21.37 -10.35
C ASP A 397 -3.70 -21.45 -10.39
N ILE A 398 -3.04 -21.01 -11.47
CA ILE A 398 -1.57 -21.09 -11.60
C ILE A 398 -0.86 -19.80 -11.17
N ASN A 399 -1.56 -18.69 -10.96
CA ASN A 399 -0.98 -17.41 -10.57
C ASN A 399 -1.30 -16.99 -9.11
N GLY A 400 -2.23 -17.69 -8.45
CA GLY A 400 -2.64 -17.48 -7.08
C GLY A 400 -3.63 -16.32 -6.90
N ASP A 401 -4.35 -15.92 -7.95
CA ASP A 401 -5.32 -14.81 -7.87
C ASP A 401 -6.72 -15.21 -7.37
N GLY A 402 -6.91 -16.50 -7.11
CA GLY A 402 -8.13 -17.14 -6.63
C GLY A 402 -9.10 -17.53 -7.74
N ARG A 403 -8.74 -17.36 -9.03
CA ARG A 403 -9.57 -17.78 -10.17
C ARG A 403 -8.92 -18.96 -10.88
N ALA A 404 -9.74 -19.93 -11.28
CA ALA A 404 -9.25 -21.07 -12.01
C ALA A 404 -8.83 -20.69 -13.44
N ASP A 405 -7.61 -21.10 -13.80
CA ASP A 405 -7.03 -20.96 -15.13
C ASP A 405 -7.34 -22.17 -16.01
N PHE A 406 -7.28 -21.98 -17.33
CA PHE A 406 -7.61 -23.01 -18.30
C PHE A 406 -6.34 -23.76 -18.73
N LEU A 407 -6.26 -25.06 -18.44
CA LEU A 407 -5.06 -25.86 -18.66
C LEU A 407 -5.37 -27.09 -19.53
N LEU A 408 -4.64 -27.24 -20.64
CA LEU A 408 -4.64 -28.46 -21.44
C LEU A 408 -3.41 -29.29 -21.13
N VAL A 409 -3.63 -30.42 -20.47
CA VAL A 409 -2.63 -31.40 -20.06
C VAL A 409 -2.63 -32.56 -21.05
N ASP A 410 -1.59 -32.69 -21.85
CA ASP A 410 -1.46 -33.80 -22.80
C ASP A 410 -1.38 -35.13 -22.04
N PRO A 411 -2.30 -36.08 -22.30
CA PRO A 411 -2.42 -37.31 -21.50
C PRO A 411 -1.29 -38.32 -21.75
N ASP A 412 -0.48 -38.15 -22.82
CA ASP A 412 0.60 -39.07 -23.18
C ASP A 412 1.98 -38.57 -22.71
N SER A 413 2.18 -37.25 -22.69
CA SER A 413 3.46 -36.60 -22.37
C SER A 413 3.45 -35.81 -21.06
N GLY A 414 2.26 -35.38 -20.61
CA GLY A 414 2.11 -34.43 -19.51
C GLY A 414 2.50 -32.98 -19.88
N GLU A 415 2.66 -32.65 -21.17
CA GLU A 415 2.83 -31.25 -21.57
C GLU A 415 1.60 -30.43 -21.17
N VAL A 416 1.81 -29.23 -20.62
CA VAL A 416 0.72 -28.35 -20.19
C VAL A 416 0.78 -27.07 -21.00
N THR A 417 -0.31 -26.79 -21.71
CA THR A 417 -0.57 -25.47 -22.32
C THR A 417 -1.56 -24.72 -21.44
N GLY A 418 -1.22 -23.49 -21.04
CA GLY A 418 -2.01 -22.70 -20.11
C GLY A 418 -2.57 -21.39 -20.68
N TRP A 419 -3.69 -20.96 -20.11
CA TRP A 419 -4.27 -19.64 -20.29
C TRP A 419 -4.71 -19.07 -18.95
N LEU A 420 -4.26 -17.86 -18.61
CA LEU A 420 -4.67 -17.16 -17.39
C LEU A 420 -6.07 -16.59 -17.52
N ASN A 421 -6.90 -16.79 -16.50
CA ASN A 421 -8.21 -16.18 -16.35
C ASN A 421 -8.07 -14.77 -15.77
N LYS A 422 -7.81 -13.80 -16.64
CA LYS A 422 -7.81 -12.37 -16.28
C LYS A 422 -9.21 -11.75 -16.30
N GLY A 423 -10.24 -12.58 -16.31
CA GLY A 423 -11.63 -12.16 -16.29
C GLY A 423 -12.01 -11.50 -14.97
N ALA A 424 -13.23 -11.02 -14.90
CA ALA A 424 -13.74 -10.38 -13.70
C ALA A 424 -15.27 -10.50 -13.63
N GLU A 425 -15.81 -10.23 -12.46
CA GLU A 425 -17.14 -10.69 -12.10
C GLU A 425 -17.29 -12.17 -12.42
N ILE A 426 -18.32 -12.51 -13.20
CA ILE A 426 -18.76 -13.85 -13.56
C ILE A 426 -18.20 -14.36 -14.91
N MET A 427 -17.55 -13.50 -15.70
CA MET A 427 -17.09 -13.86 -17.05
C MET A 427 -15.58 -14.09 -17.05
N PRO A 428 -15.10 -15.29 -17.39
CA PRO A 428 -13.68 -15.51 -17.59
C PRO A 428 -13.20 -14.83 -18.89
N ASP A 429 -11.94 -14.37 -18.88
CA ASP A 429 -11.23 -13.85 -20.05
C ASP A 429 -9.83 -14.47 -20.10
N TYR A 430 -9.63 -15.41 -21.03
CA TYR A 430 -8.44 -16.26 -21.05
C TYR A 430 -7.30 -15.66 -21.87
N HIS A 431 -6.22 -15.27 -21.20
CA HIS A 431 -4.97 -14.84 -21.81
C HIS A 431 -4.03 -16.04 -22.05
N LYS A 432 -3.70 -16.31 -23.31
CA LYS A 432 -2.85 -17.47 -23.67
C LYS A 432 -1.40 -17.28 -23.23
N LEU A 433 -0.91 -18.18 -22.38
CA LEU A 433 0.51 -18.27 -22.02
C LEU A 433 1.32 -19.12 -23.01
N GLY A 434 0.69 -20.16 -23.56
CA GLY A 434 1.38 -21.18 -24.36
C GLY A 434 1.80 -22.37 -23.50
N ILE A 435 2.89 -23.04 -23.87
CA ILE A 435 3.39 -24.22 -23.13
C ILE A 435 4.02 -23.74 -21.82
N ILE A 436 3.38 -24.03 -20.70
CA ILE A 436 3.87 -23.69 -19.35
C ILE A 436 4.70 -24.83 -18.74
N ALA A 437 4.54 -26.06 -19.22
CA ALA A 437 5.37 -27.21 -18.84
C ALA A 437 5.54 -28.14 -20.05
N SER A 438 6.78 -28.48 -20.42
CA SER A 438 7.10 -29.24 -21.64
C SER A 438 6.92 -30.77 -21.53
N GLY A 439 6.13 -31.26 -20.58
CA GLY A 439 5.99 -32.69 -20.29
C GLY A 439 7.09 -33.20 -19.36
N ARG A 440 6.89 -32.98 -18.06
CA ARG A 440 7.83 -33.37 -17.00
C ARG A 440 7.68 -34.83 -16.55
N THR A 441 7.01 -35.65 -17.37
CA THR A 441 6.84 -37.09 -17.12
C THR A 441 8.04 -37.86 -17.65
N THR A 442 8.49 -38.86 -16.88
CA THR A 442 9.59 -39.75 -17.30
C THR A 442 9.08 -41.08 -17.85
N VAL A 443 7.77 -41.34 -17.73
CA VAL A 443 7.11 -42.58 -18.12
C VAL A 443 5.82 -42.24 -18.87
N LYS A 444 5.64 -42.90 -20.04
CA LYS A 444 4.56 -42.68 -21.02
C LYS A 444 3.12 -42.86 -20.47
N ASP A 445 2.95 -43.40 -19.28
CA ASP A 445 1.63 -43.66 -18.70
C ASP A 445 1.41 -42.95 -17.37
N ASP A 446 2.30 -42.02 -17.00
CA ASP A 446 2.08 -41.17 -15.85
C ASP A 446 0.99 -40.14 -16.18
N VAL A 447 0.13 -39.86 -15.21
CA VAL A 447 -0.95 -38.86 -15.33
C VAL A 447 -0.54 -37.63 -14.54
N VAL A 448 -0.79 -36.46 -15.11
CA VAL A 448 -0.49 -35.18 -14.48
C VAL A 448 -1.75 -34.62 -13.81
N PHE A 449 -1.59 -34.06 -12.62
CA PHE A 449 -2.61 -33.28 -11.92
C PHE A 449 -2.03 -31.90 -11.59
N MET A 450 -2.84 -30.87 -11.78
CA MET A 450 -2.55 -29.51 -11.35
C MET A 450 -3.31 -29.23 -10.06
N GLY A 451 -2.63 -28.75 -9.02
CA GLY A 451 -3.25 -28.43 -7.74
C GLY A 451 -2.22 -27.97 -6.71
N ASP A 452 -2.64 -27.18 -5.74
CA ASP A 452 -1.76 -26.56 -4.75
C ASP A 452 -1.34 -27.56 -3.66
N PHE A 453 -0.08 -28.01 -3.66
CA PHE A 453 0.42 -28.93 -2.63
C PHE A 453 1.17 -28.24 -1.50
N THR A 454 1.62 -27.00 -1.71
CA THR A 454 2.39 -26.20 -0.74
C THR A 454 1.53 -25.26 0.09
N GLY A 455 0.31 -24.93 -0.36
CA GLY A 455 -0.71 -24.15 0.33
C GLY A 455 -0.58 -22.64 0.15
N GLU A 456 0.07 -22.19 -0.93
CA GLU A 456 0.24 -20.76 -1.27
C GLU A 456 -0.86 -20.19 -2.17
N GLY A 457 -1.83 -21.01 -2.57
CA GLY A 457 -2.89 -20.69 -3.51
C GLY A 457 -2.55 -20.95 -4.98
N ARG A 458 -1.32 -21.37 -5.31
CA ARG A 458 -0.86 -21.62 -6.68
C ARG A 458 -0.81 -23.11 -6.97
N ALA A 459 -1.33 -23.50 -8.12
CA ALA A 459 -1.34 -24.87 -8.57
C ALA A 459 0.06 -25.33 -8.97
N ASP A 460 0.44 -26.46 -8.41
CA ASP A 460 1.67 -27.16 -8.69
C ASP A 460 1.49 -28.27 -9.71
N TYR A 461 2.60 -28.75 -10.28
CA TYR A 461 2.59 -29.85 -11.24
C TYR A 461 2.86 -31.17 -10.52
N MET A 462 1.87 -32.06 -10.47
CA MET A 462 1.99 -33.39 -9.86
C MET A 462 1.92 -34.49 -10.92
N VAL A 463 2.76 -35.50 -10.77
CA VAL A 463 2.84 -36.70 -11.61
C VAL A 463 2.48 -37.91 -10.78
N VAL A 464 1.42 -38.59 -11.18
CA VAL A 464 0.96 -39.84 -10.58
C VAL A 464 1.30 -40.99 -11.52
N SER A 465 2.11 -41.92 -11.02
CA SER A 465 2.48 -43.14 -11.75
C SER A 465 1.39 -44.20 -11.75
N LYS A 466 1.53 -45.23 -12.60
CA LYS A 466 0.60 -46.37 -12.69
C LYS A 466 0.33 -47.08 -11.36
N ASP A 467 1.34 -47.14 -10.48
CA ASP A 467 1.28 -47.75 -9.15
C ASP A 467 0.91 -46.76 -8.03
N GLY A 468 0.51 -45.53 -8.40
CA GLY A 468 -0.03 -44.53 -7.47
C GLY A 468 1.03 -43.72 -6.74
N LYS A 469 2.32 -43.85 -7.08
CA LYS A 469 3.36 -42.94 -6.56
C LYS A 469 3.16 -41.55 -7.11
N VAL A 470 3.37 -40.56 -6.25
CA VAL A 470 3.25 -39.15 -6.60
C VAL A 470 4.61 -38.48 -6.50
N SER A 471 4.97 -37.74 -7.53
CA SER A 471 6.09 -36.79 -7.52
C SER A 471 5.61 -35.45 -8.06
N GLY A 472 6.21 -34.33 -7.66
CA GLY A 472 5.74 -33.03 -8.12
C GLY A 472 6.84 -31.99 -8.26
N TYR A 473 6.46 -30.83 -8.77
CA TYR A 473 7.29 -29.66 -8.98
C TYR A 473 6.52 -28.45 -8.46
N THR A 474 7.13 -27.69 -7.54
CA THR A 474 6.52 -26.50 -6.96
C THR A 474 6.53 -25.34 -7.95
N ASN A 475 5.43 -24.58 -8.02
CA ASN A 475 5.27 -23.36 -8.78
C ASN A 475 5.90 -22.17 -8.03
N ARG A 476 6.56 -21.27 -8.78
CA ARG A 476 7.10 -20.02 -8.25
C ARG A 476 6.77 -18.87 -9.17
N LEU A 477 6.37 -17.74 -8.56
CA LEU A 477 6.30 -16.45 -9.21
C LEU A 477 7.70 -16.02 -9.63
N GLN A 478 7.77 -15.27 -10.72
CA GLN A 478 9.00 -14.70 -11.26
C GLN A 478 8.77 -13.28 -11.76
N GLU A 479 9.80 -12.46 -11.88
CA GLU A 479 9.63 -11.06 -12.33
C GLU A 479 9.42 -10.93 -13.85
N ASP A 480 9.56 -12.00 -14.61
CA ASP A 480 9.51 -11.91 -16.07
C ASP A 480 8.10 -11.64 -16.63
N THR A 481 8.04 -11.03 -17.82
CA THR A 481 6.79 -10.72 -18.51
C THR A 481 6.12 -11.96 -19.13
N ALA A 482 6.70 -13.16 -18.99
CA ALA A 482 6.17 -14.35 -19.61
C ALA A 482 5.02 -14.98 -18.81
N LEU A 483 4.91 -14.66 -17.51
CA LEU A 483 3.91 -15.23 -16.58
C LEU A 483 3.93 -16.76 -16.50
N ILE A 484 4.96 -17.40 -17.05
CA ILE A 484 5.11 -18.84 -17.04
C ILE A 484 5.63 -19.23 -15.65
N PRO A 485 4.99 -20.19 -14.96
CA PRO A 485 5.50 -20.75 -13.73
C PRO A 485 6.97 -21.16 -13.80
N ARG A 486 7.77 -20.76 -12.81
CA ARG A 486 9.10 -21.34 -12.62
C ARG A 486 9.01 -22.60 -11.76
N TRP A 487 9.01 -23.75 -12.42
CA TRP A 487 8.99 -25.06 -11.78
C TRP A 487 10.32 -25.38 -11.05
N LEU A 488 10.27 -25.58 -9.72
CA LEU A 488 11.40 -26.04 -8.91
C LEU A 488 11.74 -27.53 -9.15
N GLU A 489 12.79 -28.05 -8.49
CA GLU A 489 13.22 -29.43 -8.70
C GLU A 489 12.16 -30.48 -8.30
N ARG A 490 12.22 -31.64 -8.96
CA ARG A 490 11.26 -32.73 -8.75
C ARG A 490 11.39 -33.32 -7.35
N LEU A 491 10.30 -33.29 -6.57
CA LEU A 491 10.19 -33.94 -5.27
C LEU A 491 9.44 -35.27 -5.39
N THR A 492 9.89 -36.30 -4.68
CA THR A 492 9.04 -37.49 -4.44
C THR A 492 8.09 -37.15 -3.30
N LEU A 493 6.82 -36.97 -3.61
CA LEU A 493 5.81 -36.53 -2.65
C LEU A 493 5.25 -37.72 -1.87
N ILE A 494 5.02 -38.85 -2.55
CA ILE A 494 4.53 -40.10 -1.95
C ILE A 494 5.33 -41.27 -2.53
N ASP A 495 6.14 -41.92 -1.69
CA ASP A 495 6.66 -43.26 -1.96
C ASP A 495 5.72 -44.27 -1.30
N VAL A 496 4.97 -45.02 -2.09
CA VAL A 496 3.99 -46.03 -1.62
C VAL A 496 4.64 -47.21 -0.88
N SER A 497 5.87 -47.09 -0.36
CA SER A 497 6.50 -48.05 0.54
C SER A 497 5.75 -48.12 1.87
N GLY A 498 4.60 -48.80 1.88
CA GLY A 498 3.71 -48.91 3.04
C GLY A 498 2.22 -48.90 2.68
N LEU A 499 1.85 -48.44 1.49
CA LEU A 499 0.50 -48.52 0.95
C LEU A 499 0.46 -49.69 -0.06
N ALA A 500 -0.50 -50.60 0.07
CA ALA A 500 -0.73 -51.60 -0.98
C ALA A 500 -0.91 -50.87 -2.32
N SER A 501 -0.40 -51.42 -3.43
CA SER A 501 -0.44 -50.78 -4.76
C SER A 501 -1.78 -50.08 -5.03
N VAL A 502 -1.77 -48.75 -5.09
CA VAL A 502 -2.97 -47.93 -5.33
C VAL A 502 -3.08 -47.72 -6.84
N PRO A 503 -4.14 -48.22 -7.52
CA PRO A 503 -4.27 -48.02 -8.95
C PRO A 503 -4.47 -46.54 -9.28
N GLN A 504 -3.64 -45.98 -10.17
CA GLN A 504 -3.68 -44.59 -10.65
C GLN A 504 -5.09 -44.08 -10.98
N ALA A 505 -5.94 -44.91 -11.59
CA ALA A 505 -7.30 -44.52 -11.98
C ALA A 505 -8.21 -44.08 -10.81
N GLY A 506 -7.87 -44.47 -9.57
CA GLY A 506 -8.60 -44.09 -8.36
C GLY A 506 -8.02 -42.91 -7.61
N VAL A 507 -6.87 -42.39 -8.02
CA VAL A 507 -6.20 -41.27 -7.34
C VAL A 507 -6.89 -39.95 -7.68
N ARG A 508 -7.08 -39.09 -6.67
CA ARG A 508 -7.43 -37.68 -6.77
C ARG A 508 -6.52 -36.88 -5.85
N MET A 509 -6.29 -35.62 -6.18
CA MET A 509 -5.56 -34.65 -5.35
C MET A 509 -6.55 -33.53 -5.03
N VAL A 510 -7.02 -33.46 -3.79
CA VAL A 510 -8.14 -32.58 -3.38
C VAL A 510 -7.93 -32.16 -1.94
N ASP A 511 -8.02 -30.86 -1.65
CA ASP A 511 -8.06 -30.36 -0.27
C ASP A 511 -9.41 -30.72 0.37
N LEU A 512 -9.41 -31.68 1.31
CA LEU A 512 -10.63 -32.13 2.00
C LEU A 512 -10.76 -31.58 3.43
N ASN A 513 -9.72 -30.93 3.96
CA ASN A 513 -9.69 -30.39 5.32
C ASN A 513 -9.71 -28.85 5.36
N GLY A 514 -9.63 -28.19 4.21
CA GLY A 514 -9.65 -26.73 4.05
C GLY A 514 -8.37 -26.04 4.47
N ASP A 515 -7.22 -26.74 4.50
CA ASP A 515 -5.94 -26.15 4.89
C ASP A 515 -5.17 -25.48 3.73
N GLY A 516 -5.76 -25.50 2.53
CA GLY A 516 -5.22 -24.95 1.29
C GLY A 516 -4.36 -25.93 0.50
N LYS A 517 -4.04 -27.11 1.06
CA LYS A 517 -3.18 -28.11 0.40
C LYS A 517 -4.02 -29.27 -0.11
N VAL A 518 -3.68 -29.75 -1.30
CA VAL A 518 -4.30 -30.97 -1.82
C VAL A 518 -3.91 -32.19 -0.97
N ASP A 519 -4.91 -32.94 -0.56
CA ASP A 519 -4.75 -34.26 0.04
C ASP A 519 -4.66 -35.35 -1.02
N PHE A 520 -4.01 -36.45 -0.68
CA PHE A 520 -3.98 -37.63 -1.54
C PHE A 520 -5.20 -38.49 -1.25
N VAL A 521 -6.02 -38.71 -2.27
CA VAL A 521 -7.31 -39.40 -2.13
C VAL A 521 -7.32 -40.63 -3.04
N TRP A 522 -7.66 -41.79 -2.48
CA TRP A 522 -7.89 -43.01 -3.25
C TRP A 522 -9.32 -43.49 -3.15
N ILE A 523 -9.98 -43.54 -4.31
CA ILE A 523 -11.36 -43.99 -4.47
C ILE A 523 -11.39 -45.41 -5.05
N ASN A 524 -12.01 -46.33 -4.32
CA ASN A 524 -12.29 -47.69 -4.74
C ASN A 524 -13.36 -47.73 -5.85
N SER A 525 -13.47 -48.83 -6.59
CA SER A 525 -14.42 -48.95 -7.70
C SER A 525 -15.89 -48.80 -7.29
N ASP A 526 -16.21 -49.14 -6.04
CA ASP A 526 -17.52 -49.04 -5.42
C ASP A 526 -17.83 -47.65 -4.83
N GLY A 527 -16.83 -46.78 -4.72
CA GLY A 527 -16.99 -45.41 -4.21
C GLY A 527 -16.33 -45.13 -2.87
N ASP A 528 -15.84 -46.16 -2.17
CA ASP A 528 -15.18 -45.96 -0.86
C ASP A 528 -13.91 -45.11 -0.99
N ILE A 529 -13.74 -44.13 -0.10
CA ILE A 529 -12.69 -43.13 -0.17
C ILE A 529 -11.70 -43.32 0.99
N ASN A 530 -10.40 -43.34 0.64
CA ASN A 530 -9.28 -43.33 1.57
C ASN A 530 -8.52 -42.03 1.38
N VAL A 531 -8.12 -41.36 2.45
CA VAL A 531 -7.51 -40.02 2.40
C VAL A 531 -6.22 -40.01 3.19
N TRP A 532 -5.20 -39.36 2.65
CA TRP A 532 -3.96 -39.07 3.34
C TRP A 532 -3.81 -37.57 3.39
N GLU A 533 -3.89 -37.02 4.59
CA GLU A 533 -3.81 -35.58 4.85
C GLU A 533 -2.40 -35.08 4.53
N ASN A 534 -2.31 -34.00 3.75
CA ASN A 534 -1.04 -33.35 3.46
C ASN A 534 -0.58 -32.48 4.63
N ALA A 535 0.23 -33.06 5.51
CA ALA A 535 0.84 -32.35 6.63
C ALA A 535 2.25 -31.80 6.29
N GLY A 536 2.57 -31.67 5.00
CA GLY A 536 3.85 -31.13 4.53
C GLY A 536 4.04 -29.67 4.90
N GLU A 537 5.30 -29.25 5.00
CA GLU A 537 5.70 -27.88 5.40
C GLU A 537 6.79 -27.37 4.47
N GLY A 538 6.99 -26.05 4.43
CA GLY A 538 7.96 -25.40 3.57
C GLY A 538 7.43 -25.16 2.16
N GLY A 539 8.09 -24.30 1.40
CA GLY A 539 7.74 -24.04 0.02
C GLY A 539 6.50 -23.18 -0.20
N LYS A 540 5.85 -22.62 0.82
CA LYS A 540 4.71 -21.72 0.64
C LYS A 540 5.14 -20.29 0.31
N TYR A 541 6.26 -19.81 0.88
CA TYR A 541 6.58 -18.38 0.87
C TYR A 541 7.83 -18.06 0.04
N GLN A 542 7.73 -17.07 -0.84
CA GLN A 542 8.90 -16.43 -1.44
C GLN A 542 9.30 -15.17 -0.64
N PRO A 543 10.60 -14.83 -0.58
CA PRO A 543 11.09 -13.66 0.17
C PRO A 543 10.43 -12.34 -0.26
N GLY A 544 10.26 -12.11 -1.57
CA GLY A 544 9.70 -10.87 -2.10
C GLY A 544 8.21 -10.68 -1.84
N GLU A 545 7.46 -11.75 -1.59
CA GLU A 545 6.03 -11.68 -1.21
C GLU A 545 5.82 -11.09 0.19
N GLY A 546 6.90 -10.90 0.97
CA GLY A 546 6.86 -10.28 2.29
C GLY A 546 7.11 -8.79 2.32
N VAL A 547 7.27 -8.14 1.17
CA VAL A 547 7.62 -6.72 1.10
C VAL A 547 6.36 -5.85 1.17
N PHE A 548 6.35 -4.94 2.13
CA PHE A 548 5.41 -3.83 2.25
C PHE A 548 6.16 -2.53 2.01
N ILE A 549 5.56 -1.65 1.22
CA ILE A 549 6.03 -0.27 1.05
C ILE A 549 5.07 0.62 1.83
N CYS A 550 5.58 1.29 2.86
CA CYS A 550 4.78 2.08 3.79
C CYS A 550 5.67 3.09 4.51
N ASP A 551 5.11 4.23 4.93
CA ASP A 551 5.83 5.25 5.70
C ASP A 551 6.02 4.80 7.16
N LEU A 552 7.20 4.31 7.54
CA LEU A 552 7.46 3.82 8.89
C LEU A 552 7.82 4.93 9.87
N ASP A 553 8.30 6.08 9.42
CA ASP A 553 8.80 7.16 10.29
C ASP A 553 7.94 8.43 10.33
N GLY A 554 6.99 8.55 9.42
CA GLY A 554 5.99 9.61 9.31
C GLY A 554 6.44 10.77 8.44
N ASP A 555 7.44 10.60 7.58
CA ASP A 555 7.97 11.65 6.71
C ASP A 555 7.24 11.80 5.36
N GLY A 556 6.26 10.92 5.09
CA GLY A 556 5.47 10.89 3.86
C GLY A 556 6.11 10.08 2.73
N ILE A 557 7.27 9.46 2.94
CA ILE A 557 8.01 8.69 1.94
C ILE A 557 7.82 7.20 2.19
N GLY A 558 7.67 6.42 1.13
CA GLY A 558 7.61 4.97 1.23
C GLY A 558 8.92 4.38 1.76
N ASP A 559 8.83 3.65 2.86
CA ASP A 559 9.92 2.83 3.40
C ASP A 559 9.78 1.37 2.99
N TYR A 560 10.88 0.63 3.09
CA TYR A 560 10.91 -0.79 2.81
C TYR A 560 10.71 -1.57 4.12
N PHE A 561 9.64 -2.35 4.19
CA PHE A 561 9.33 -3.19 5.34
C PHE A 561 9.15 -4.64 4.93
N TRP A 562 9.99 -5.54 5.45
CA TRP A 562 9.89 -6.96 5.13
C TRP A 562 9.31 -7.75 6.30
N VAL A 563 8.30 -8.57 6.02
CA VAL A 563 7.59 -9.38 7.00
C VAL A 563 7.71 -10.86 6.67
N ASP A 564 8.10 -11.66 7.66
CA ASP A 564 8.16 -13.12 7.56
C ASP A 564 6.78 -13.78 7.73
N GLU A 565 6.70 -15.09 7.54
CA GLU A 565 5.45 -15.85 7.60
C GLU A 565 4.75 -15.82 8.98
N ASN A 566 5.47 -15.46 10.04
CA ASN A 566 4.96 -15.38 11.40
C ASN A 566 4.74 -13.93 11.86
N GLY A 567 4.82 -12.96 10.93
CA GLY A 567 4.57 -11.55 11.20
C GLY A 567 5.76 -10.83 11.86
N HIS A 568 6.95 -11.43 11.93
CA HIS A 568 8.13 -10.68 12.35
C HIS A 568 8.49 -9.71 11.23
N GLY A 569 8.83 -8.47 11.58
CA GLY A 569 9.05 -7.40 10.59
C GLY A 569 10.39 -6.71 10.77
N TRP A 570 11.00 -6.36 9.64
CA TRP A 570 12.27 -5.65 9.55
C TRP A 570 12.13 -4.37 8.72
N GLY A 571 12.41 -3.24 9.36
CA GLY A 571 12.26 -1.91 8.76
C GLY A 571 13.55 -1.35 8.19
N TYR A 572 13.43 -0.64 7.07
CA TYR A 572 14.52 0.04 6.39
C TYR A 572 14.00 1.40 5.94
N LEU A 573 14.48 2.48 6.56
CA LEU A 573 14.02 3.84 6.23
C LEU A 573 14.68 4.35 4.95
N ASN A 574 13.89 4.95 4.07
CA ASN A 574 14.29 5.50 2.78
C ASN A 574 14.93 6.87 2.95
N VAL A 575 16.20 6.90 3.38
CA VAL A 575 16.98 8.13 3.49
C VAL A 575 17.61 8.57 2.15
N GLY A 576 17.35 7.80 1.09
CA GLY A 576 17.88 8.01 -0.26
C GLY A 576 16.96 8.83 -1.15
N HIS A 577 15.67 8.93 -0.82
CA HIS A 577 14.69 9.70 -1.61
C HIS A 577 14.70 9.28 -3.10
N GLY A 578 14.60 7.97 -3.35
CA GLY A 578 14.60 7.37 -4.70
C GLY A 578 15.94 6.80 -5.13
N ASP A 579 16.99 7.00 -4.34
CA ASP A 579 18.27 6.31 -4.46
C ASP A 579 18.34 5.08 -3.53
N ASN A 580 19.15 4.08 -3.89
CA ASN A 580 19.38 2.89 -3.06
C ASN A 580 20.25 3.22 -1.83
N LEU A 581 19.66 3.92 -0.87
CA LEU A 581 20.28 4.31 0.39
C LEU A 581 19.27 4.18 1.54
N TRP A 582 19.55 3.24 2.44
CA TRP A 582 18.60 2.79 3.46
C TRP A 582 19.19 2.84 4.87
N HIS A 583 18.40 3.27 5.85
CA HIS A 583 18.73 3.14 7.26
C HIS A 583 18.08 1.87 7.83
N ASP A 584 18.91 0.87 8.15
CA ASP A 584 18.49 -0.45 8.64
C ASP A 584 18.08 -0.38 10.12
N LEU A 585 16.78 -0.55 10.40
CA LEU A 585 16.22 -0.57 11.77
C LEU A 585 16.36 -1.95 12.43
N GLY A 586 16.67 -2.99 11.67
CA GLY A 586 16.65 -4.37 12.14
C GLY A 586 15.22 -4.87 12.38
N ASN A 587 15.08 -5.87 13.27
CA ASN A 587 13.77 -6.43 13.62
C ASN A 587 13.03 -5.42 14.52
N THR A 588 11.97 -4.82 13.97
CA THR A 588 11.13 -3.87 14.70
C THR A 588 9.88 -4.57 15.24
N ALA A 589 9.39 -5.61 14.56
CA ALA A 589 8.16 -6.31 14.90
C ALA A 589 8.37 -7.76 15.35
N ILE A 590 7.72 -8.12 16.45
CA ILE A 590 7.99 -9.35 17.22
C ILE A 590 7.29 -10.62 16.71
N GLY A 591 6.40 -10.54 15.71
CA GLY A 591 5.75 -11.70 15.09
C GLY A 591 4.82 -12.52 16.00
N THR A 592 3.51 -12.30 15.86
CA THR A 592 2.49 -13.06 16.60
C THR A 592 1.30 -13.50 15.73
N HIS A 593 1.39 -13.32 14.41
CA HIS A 593 0.27 -13.43 13.47
C HIS A 593 0.79 -13.85 12.09
N ILE A 594 -0.04 -14.47 11.26
CA ILE A 594 0.35 -14.79 9.88
C ILE A 594 0.36 -13.53 9.02
N ARG A 595 1.24 -13.51 8.01
CA ARG A 595 1.48 -12.33 7.16
C ARG A 595 0.27 -11.98 6.28
N GLU A 596 -0.52 -12.97 5.87
CA GLU A 596 -1.62 -12.80 4.93
C GLU A 596 -2.78 -11.95 5.49
N ASP A 597 -2.94 -11.97 6.82
CA ASP A 597 -3.95 -11.16 7.53
C ASP A 597 -3.51 -9.70 7.70
N LEU A 598 -2.26 -9.38 7.40
CA LEU A 598 -1.62 -8.13 7.74
C LEU A 598 -1.86 -7.05 6.68
N ARG A 599 -2.17 -5.84 7.15
CA ARG A 599 -2.20 -4.60 6.38
C ARG A 599 -1.40 -3.53 7.11
N MET A 600 -0.90 -2.56 6.37
CA MET A 600 -0.29 -1.34 6.90
C MET A 600 -1.31 -0.21 6.76
N ALA A 601 -1.40 0.66 7.77
CA ALA A 601 -2.32 1.81 7.73
C ALA A 601 -1.85 2.96 8.63
N VAL A 602 -2.03 4.20 8.20
CA VAL A 602 -1.83 5.40 9.04
C VAL A 602 -3.08 5.65 9.87
N LEU A 603 -3.08 5.18 11.13
CA LEU A 603 -4.26 5.28 12.01
C LEU A 603 -4.14 6.38 13.07
N THR A 604 -2.99 7.05 13.14
CA THR A 604 -2.71 8.06 14.16
C THR A 604 -2.05 9.30 13.57
N LYS A 605 -2.07 10.39 14.34
CA LYS A 605 -1.47 11.69 13.98
C LYS A 605 0.04 11.66 13.77
N THR A 606 0.69 10.52 13.98
CA THR A 606 2.13 10.40 13.82
C THR A 606 2.56 10.26 12.36
N GLY A 607 1.64 10.07 11.42
CA GLY A 607 1.93 9.80 10.00
C GLY A 607 2.46 8.38 9.75
N ARG A 608 3.12 7.79 10.74
CA ARG A 608 3.63 6.41 10.69
C ARG A 608 2.56 5.37 10.40
N ALA A 609 2.91 4.43 9.54
CA ALA A 609 2.18 3.21 9.28
C ALA A 609 2.16 2.30 10.52
N ASP A 610 0.95 1.91 10.88
CA ASP A 610 0.59 1.00 11.94
C ASP A 610 0.25 -0.39 11.36
N TYR A 611 0.38 -1.42 12.19
CA TYR A 611 -0.01 -2.77 11.84
C TYR A 611 -1.50 -3.00 12.06
N VAL A 612 -2.18 -3.56 11.07
CA VAL A 612 -3.59 -3.92 11.16
C VAL A 612 -3.79 -5.37 10.71
N LEU A 613 -4.42 -6.17 11.57
CA LEU A 613 -4.77 -7.55 11.28
C LEU A 613 -6.25 -7.64 10.98
N ILE A 614 -6.59 -8.22 9.83
CA ILE A 614 -7.96 -8.37 9.37
C ILE A 614 -8.41 -9.81 9.55
N ASP A 615 -9.46 -9.99 10.34
CA ASP A 615 -10.19 -11.26 10.38
C ASP A 615 -10.91 -11.49 9.04
N GLU A 616 -10.56 -12.60 8.38
CA GLU A 616 -11.01 -12.93 7.03
C GLU A 616 -12.54 -13.00 6.91
N PHE A 617 -13.23 -13.45 7.96
CA PHE A 617 -14.68 -13.70 7.92
C PHE A 617 -15.53 -12.51 8.32
N SER A 618 -15.10 -11.68 9.26
CA SER A 618 -15.89 -10.58 9.81
C SER A 618 -15.40 -9.20 9.35
N GLY A 619 -14.14 -9.12 8.91
CA GLY A 619 -13.43 -7.88 8.66
C GLY A 619 -13.03 -7.13 9.93
N ARG A 620 -13.11 -7.77 11.11
CA ARG A 620 -12.64 -7.18 12.36
C ARG A 620 -11.16 -6.83 12.22
N ALA A 621 -10.81 -5.60 12.57
CA ALA A 621 -9.46 -5.08 12.51
C ALA A 621 -8.90 -4.92 13.93
N ASP A 622 -7.89 -5.71 14.27
CA ASP A 622 -7.04 -5.49 15.46
C ASP A 622 -5.78 -4.75 15.03
N TRP A 623 -5.24 -3.85 15.86
CA TRP A 623 -4.11 -3.03 15.45
C TRP A 623 -3.03 -2.83 16.52
N TRP A 624 -1.82 -2.60 16.03
CA TRP A 624 -0.62 -2.32 16.80
C TRP A 624 0.01 -1.03 16.31
N GLN A 625 0.20 -0.10 17.23
CA GLN A 625 0.75 1.21 16.91
C GLN A 625 2.27 1.16 16.78
N ASN A 626 2.82 1.79 15.75
CA ASN A 626 4.25 2.05 15.60
C ASN A 626 4.70 3.19 16.52
N LEU A 627 5.56 2.87 17.49
CA LEU A 627 6.01 3.82 18.51
C LEU A 627 7.17 4.73 18.05
N GLY A 628 7.83 4.42 16.93
CA GLY A 628 8.91 5.21 16.33
C GLY A 628 10.20 5.26 17.16
N VAL A 629 11.09 6.20 16.80
CA VAL A 629 12.46 6.33 17.33
C VAL A 629 12.56 6.44 18.87
N GLY A 630 11.55 7.02 19.53
CA GLY A 630 11.57 7.23 20.98
C GLY A 630 11.37 5.95 21.82
N GLN A 631 10.99 4.85 21.19
CA GLN A 631 10.71 3.55 21.81
C GLN A 631 11.33 2.41 20.98
N ASP A 632 12.52 2.66 20.40
CA ASP A 632 13.28 1.70 19.61
C ASP A 632 12.47 1.05 18.46
N TRP A 633 11.55 1.80 17.85
CA TRP A 633 10.67 1.31 16.77
C TRP A 633 9.77 0.13 17.14
N GLY A 634 9.45 -0.02 18.43
CA GLY A 634 8.57 -1.06 18.91
C GLY A 634 7.11 -0.87 18.52
N TRP A 635 6.32 -1.93 18.72
CA TRP A 635 4.88 -1.98 18.40
C TRP A 635 4.06 -2.30 19.64
N GLU A 636 2.97 -1.56 19.85
CA GLU A 636 2.08 -1.77 21.01
C GLU A 636 0.64 -2.08 20.56
N SER A 637 0.08 -3.19 21.05
CA SER A 637 -1.33 -3.52 20.76
C SER A 637 -2.25 -2.44 21.31
N ARG A 638 -3.13 -1.94 20.46
CA ARG A 638 -4.18 -0.97 20.82
C ARG A 638 -5.58 -1.61 20.82
N GLY A 639 -5.64 -2.93 20.62
CA GLY A 639 -6.88 -3.70 20.57
C GLY A 639 -7.60 -3.56 19.24
N VAL A 640 -8.93 -3.40 19.29
CA VAL A 640 -9.79 -3.38 18.10
C VAL A 640 -9.85 -1.98 17.49
N ALA A 641 -9.38 -1.81 16.26
CA ALA A 641 -9.62 -0.62 15.44
C ALA A 641 -11.03 -0.62 14.85
N ALA A 642 -11.50 -1.77 14.36
CA ALA A 642 -12.84 -1.92 13.78
C ALA A 642 -13.45 -3.26 14.18
N THR A 643 -14.72 -3.28 14.59
CA THR A 643 -15.41 -4.54 14.96
C THR A 643 -15.79 -5.42 13.77
N GLY A 644 -15.55 -4.94 12.55
CA GLY A 644 -15.79 -5.66 11.29
C GLY A 644 -16.99 -5.14 10.50
N PRO A 645 -16.81 -4.69 9.24
CA PRO A 645 -17.88 -4.11 8.44
C PRO A 645 -18.72 -5.14 7.67
N ARG A 646 -18.44 -6.45 7.76
CA ARG A 646 -19.16 -7.48 7.00
C ARG A 646 -20.67 -7.30 7.03
N LYS A 647 -21.26 -7.22 8.24
CA LYS A 647 -22.72 -7.15 8.39
C LYS A 647 -23.31 -5.91 7.74
N THR A 648 -22.65 -4.76 7.89
CA THR A 648 -23.10 -3.51 7.27
C THR A 648 -22.93 -3.56 5.75
N PHE A 649 -21.83 -4.13 5.26
CA PHE A 649 -21.57 -4.28 3.84
C PHE A 649 -22.59 -5.19 3.16
N GLU A 650 -22.75 -6.42 3.66
CA GLU A 650 -23.64 -7.43 3.07
C GLU A 650 -25.11 -6.97 3.11
N ALA A 651 -25.51 -6.23 4.14
CA ALA A 651 -26.88 -5.71 4.26
C ALA A 651 -27.17 -4.55 3.29
N GLU A 652 -26.20 -3.69 3.01
CA GLU A 652 -26.40 -2.46 2.23
C GLU A 652 -26.04 -2.62 0.75
N TYR A 653 -24.99 -3.39 0.45
CA TYR A 653 -24.43 -3.52 -0.90
C TYR A 653 -24.61 -4.93 -1.49
N GLY A 654 -24.93 -5.92 -0.66
CA GLY A 654 -25.01 -7.33 -1.07
C GLY A 654 -23.66 -7.93 -1.44
N GLY A 655 -23.64 -9.24 -1.69
CA GLY A 655 -22.41 -10.00 -1.95
C GLY A 655 -21.83 -10.67 -0.69
N LYS A 656 -20.73 -11.40 -0.86
CA LYS A 656 -20.02 -12.12 0.20
C LYS A 656 -18.78 -11.32 0.63
N PHE A 657 -18.69 -10.97 1.90
CA PHE A 657 -17.52 -10.28 2.43
C PHE A 657 -16.33 -11.24 2.61
N THR A 658 -15.11 -10.73 2.41
CA THR A 658 -13.83 -11.45 2.58
C THR A 658 -12.75 -10.44 2.97
N GLY A 659 -12.00 -10.74 4.04
CA GLY A 659 -10.97 -9.86 4.60
C GLY A 659 -9.80 -9.60 3.65
N LYS A 660 -9.50 -10.53 2.73
CA LYS A 660 -8.48 -10.36 1.68
C LYS A 660 -8.70 -9.12 0.80
N ASN A 661 -9.95 -8.66 0.69
CA ASN A 661 -10.34 -7.50 -0.10
C ASN A 661 -10.33 -6.16 0.68
N VAL A 662 -9.94 -6.19 1.96
CA VAL A 662 -9.80 -4.98 2.78
C VAL A 662 -8.50 -4.25 2.45
N ARG A 663 -8.58 -2.94 2.34
CA ARG A 663 -7.45 -2.02 2.19
C ARG A 663 -7.60 -0.85 3.17
N PHE A 664 -6.49 -0.18 3.44
CA PHE A 664 -6.45 1.10 4.14
C PHE A 664 -5.77 2.11 3.24
N ALA A 665 -6.39 3.28 3.07
CA ALA A 665 -5.86 4.39 2.29
C ALA A 665 -6.66 5.66 2.60
N ASP A 666 -6.00 6.81 2.68
CA ASP A 666 -6.61 8.13 2.84
C ASP A 666 -7.24 8.63 1.52
N LEU A 667 -8.52 8.29 1.28
CA LEU A 667 -9.20 8.70 0.06
C LEU A 667 -9.85 10.08 0.15
N ASP A 668 -9.98 10.65 1.36
CA ASP A 668 -10.55 11.98 1.56
C ASP A 668 -9.55 13.09 1.89
N GLY A 669 -8.27 12.74 1.99
CA GLY A 669 -7.13 13.65 2.12
C GLY A 669 -6.94 14.18 3.53
N ASP A 670 -7.53 13.56 4.55
CA ASP A 670 -7.52 14.09 5.92
C ASP A 670 -6.30 13.68 6.77
N GLY A 671 -5.36 12.94 6.16
CA GLY A 671 -4.10 12.47 6.73
C GLY A 671 -4.23 11.15 7.51
N PHE A 672 -5.40 10.50 7.46
CA PHE A 672 -5.64 9.21 8.10
C PHE A 672 -6.22 8.21 7.12
N ASP A 673 -5.73 6.98 7.17
CA ASP A 673 -6.26 5.95 6.29
C ASP A 673 -7.69 5.56 6.65
N ASP A 674 -8.53 5.49 5.62
CA ASP A 674 -9.90 5.01 5.70
C ASP A 674 -9.97 3.49 5.58
N TYR A 675 -11.01 2.89 6.16
CA TYR A 675 -11.27 1.47 5.96
C TYR A 675 -11.98 1.28 4.62
N LEU A 676 -11.35 0.54 3.70
CA LEU A 676 -11.86 0.28 2.37
C LEU A 676 -12.19 -1.19 2.18
N TYR A 677 -13.32 -1.47 1.51
CA TYR A 677 -13.64 -2.79 0.98
C TYR A 677 -13.77 -2.74 -0.54
N LEU A 678 -13.00 -3.58 -1.22
CA LEU A 678 -13.00 -3.71 -2.67
C LEU A 678 -13.87 -4.90 -3.09
N SER A 679 -14.96 -4.64 -3.80
CA SER A 679 -15.80 -5.72 -4.31
C SER A 679 -15.13 -6.48 -5.47
N PRO A 680 -15.59 -7.70 -5.79
CA PRO A 680 -15.16 -8.43 -7.01
C PRO A 680 -15.44 -7.72 -8.34
N ARG A 681 -16.16 -6.58 -8.33
CA ARG A 681 -16.41 -5.71 -9.48
C ARG A 681 -15.50 -4.49 -9.54
N GLY A 682 -14.56 -4.36 -8.60
CA GLY A 682 -13.69 -3.19 -8.47
C GLY A 682 -14.36 -1.96 -7.84
N SER A 683 -15.65 -2.03 -7.46
CA SER A 683 -16.30 -1.00 -6.66
C SER A 683 -15.70 -0.93 -5.25
N VAL A 684 -15.63 0.27 -4.68
CA VAL A 684 -15.02 0.56 -3.39
C VAL A 684 -16.06 1.13 -2.44
N VAL A 685 -16.23 0.48 -1.30
CA VAL A 685 -16.98 1.01 -0.15
C VAL A 685 -15.99 1.49 0.88
N MET A 686 -16.17 2.72 1.35
CA MET A 686 -15.32 3.40 2.31
C MET A 686 -16.08 3.64 3.61
N TRP A 687 -15.43 3.39 4.73
CA TRP A 687 -15.83 3.89 6.04
C TRP A 687 -14.78 4.90 6.49
N ARG A 688 -15.19 6.18 6.55
CA ARG A 688 -14.26 7.26 6.89
C ARG A 688 -13.70 7.11 8.29
N ASN A 689 -12.40 7.30 8.48
CA ASN A 689 -11.81 7.42 9.81
C ASN A 689 -12.24 8.74 10.48
N LEU A 690 -12.92 8.69 11.63
CA LEU A 690 -13.38 9.89 12.33
C LEU A 690 -12.35 10.47 13.31
N GLN A 691 -11.12 9.93 13.31
CA GLN A 691 -9.97 10.41 14.08
C GLN A 691 -10.22 10.49 15.60
N THR A 692 -11.08 9.61 16.13
CA THR A 692 -11.39 9.55 17.55
C THR A 692 -10.45 8.60 18.30
N ASN A 693 -10.44 8.68 19.63
CA ASN A 693 -9.74 7.72 20.49
C ASN A 693 -10.72 7.14 21.53
N PRO A 694 -11.12 5.85 21.43
CA PRO A 694 -10.72 4.86 20.41
C PRO A 694 -11.21 5.23 19.01
N ILE A 695 -10.59 4.66 17.97
CA ILE A 695 -10.93 4.90 16.56
C ILE A 695 -12.41 4.59 16.32
N SER A 696 -13.08 5.45 15.58
CA SER A 696 -14.45 5.25 15.15
C SER A 696 -14.58 5.58 13.66
N TRP A 697 -15.57 4.95 13.05
CA TRP A 697 -15.75 4.94 11.61
C TRP A 697 -17.08 5.57 11.22
N GLY A 698 -17.09 6.28 10.09
CA GLY A 698 -18.29 6.82 9.47
C GLY A 698 -19.26 5.75 8.99
N LEU A 699 -20.41 6.18 8.46
CA LEU A 699 -21.30 5.28 7.73
C LEU A 699 -20.65 4.85 6.41
N PRO A 700 -20.92 3.62 5.93
CA PRO A 700 -20.40 3.17 4.65
C PRO A 700 -20.82 4.09 3.51
N LYS A 701 -19.90 4.33 2.58
CA LYS A 701 -20.14 5.09 1.36
C LYS A 701 -19.54 4.37 0.17
N LEU A 702 -20.35 4.17 -0.87
CA LEU A 702 -19.85 3.78 -2.18
C LEU A 702 -19.09 4.97 -2.80
N VAL A 703 -17.77 4.90 -2.78
CA VAL A 703 -16.90 6.00 -3.25
C VAL A 703 -16.37 5.76 -4.66
N ALA A 704 -16.28 4.50 -5.10
CA ALA A 704 -16.02 4.16 -6.49
C ALA A 704 -17.06 3.13 -6.94
N ASN A 705 -17.85 3.49 -7.95
CA ASN A 705 -18.81 2.59 -8.60
C ASN A 705 -18.33 2.37 -10.04
N LYS A 706 -17.24 1.62 -10.21
CA LYS A 706 -16.63 1.46 -11.53
C LYS A 706 -17.23 0.26 -12.27
N ALA A 707 -17.50 0.51 -13.54
CA ALA A 707 -18.15 -0.37 -14.50
C ALA A 707 -17.15 -1.23 -15.31
N GLU A 708 -15.87 -1.20 -14.94
CA GLU A 708 -14.88 -2.08 -15.52
C GLU A 708 -14.78 -3.28 -14.60
N ALA A 709 -15.14 -4.46 -15.09
CA ALA A 709 -14.96 -5.71 -14.39
C ALA A 709 -13.46 -5.86 -14.07
N VAL A 710 -13.07 -5.49 -12.84
CA VAL A 710 -11.70 -5.51 -12.35
C VAL A 710 -11.67 -6.23 -11.01
N VAL A 711 -10.65 -7.07 -10.81
CA VAL A 711 -10.46 -7.81 -9.56
C VAL A 711 -9.71 -6.98 -8.50
N PRO A 712 -10.00 -7.15 -7.20
CA PRO A 712 -9.36 -6.40 -6.11
C PRO A 712 -7.82 -6.43 -6.09
N SER A 713 -7.20 -7.55 -6.49
CA SER A 713 -5.74 -7.71 -6.53
C SER A 713 -5.04 -6.77 -7.52
N ASN A 714 -5.78 -6.23 -8.50
CA ASN A 714 -5.26 -5.33 -9.53
C ASN A 714 -5.41 -3.84 -9.19
N ILE A 715 -5.99 -3.51 -8.04
CA ILE A 715 -6.27 -2.13 -7.64
C ILE A 715 -5.16 -1.62 -6.71
N ARG A 716 -4.74 -0.37 -6.91
CA ARG A 716 -3.85 0.40 -6.04
C ARG A 716 -4.45 1.78 -5.78
N PHE A 717 -4.05 2.41 -4.68
CA PHE A 717 -4.35 3.79 -4.35
C PHE A 717 -3.06 4.54 -4.12
N ALA A 718 -2.82 5.59 -4.90
CA ALA A 718 -1.60 6.40 -4.81
C ALA A 718 -1.83 7.75 -5.51
N ASP A 719 -1.21 8.82 -5.03
CA ASP A 719 -1.30 10.15 -5.65
C ASP A 719 -0.35 10.24 -6.86
N ILE A 720 -0.83 9.91 -8.06
CA ILE A 720 0.03 9.90 -9.27
C ILE A 720 0.26 11.31 -9.79
N ASN A 721 -0.71 12.20 -9.64
CA ASN A 721 -0.65 13.55 -10.20
C ASN A 721 -0.04 14.58 -9.23
N GLY A 722 0.13 14.25 -7.95
CA GLY A 722 0.69 15.11 -6.91
C GLY A 722 -0.27 16.18 -6.39
N ASP A 723 -1.58 15.94 -6.47
CA ASP A 723 -2.61 16.89 -6.00
C ASP A 723 -2.98 16.74 -4.52
N GLY A 724 -2.35 15.79 -3.83
CA GLY A 724 -2.55 15.47 -2.42
C GLY A 724 -3.68 14.46 -2.17
N LEU A 725 -4.39 13.99 -3.21
CA LEU A 725 -5.44 12.99 -3.08
C LEU A 725 -5.03 11.67 -3.74
N LEU A 726 -5.30 10.56 -3.06
CA LEU A 726 -4.99 9.25 -3.63
C LEU A 726 -5.91 8.90 -4.82
N ASP A 727 -5.30 8.54 -5.93
CA ASP A 727 -5.99 8.13 -7.15
C ASP A 727 -6.35 6.65 -7.15
N TYR A 728 -7.40 6.28 -7.89
CA TYR A 728 -7.73 4.87 -8.10
C TYR A 728 -6.98 4.36 -9.33
N ILE A 729 -6.13 3.35 -9.14
CA ILE A 729 -5.27 2.81 -10.19
C ILE A 729 -5.59 1.34 -10.43
N VAL A 730 -5.71 0.95 -11.70
CA VAL A 730 -5.83 -0.45 -12.14
C VAL A 730 -4.56 -0.85 -12.87
N VAL A 731 -3.91 -1.88 -12.37
CA VAL A 731 -2.73 -2.51 -12.98
C VAL A 731 -3.19 -3.73 -13.77
N ASP A 732 -2.79 -3.82 -15.03
CA ASP A 732 -3.05 -4.99 -15.86
C ASP A 732 -2.27 -6.20 -15.32
N PRO A 733 -2.92 -7.34 -15.04
CA PRO A 733 -2.28 -8.48 -14.37
C PRO A 733 -1.19 -9.12 -15.24
N VAL A 734 -1.28 -8.97 -16.57
CA VAL A 734 -0.37 -9.61 -17.52
C VAL A 734 0.87 -8.75 -17.79
N SER A 735 0.66 -7.48 -18.08
CA SER A 735 1.69 -6.56 -18.55
C SER A 735 2.19 -5.58 -17.48
N GLY A 736 1.50 -5.45 -16.35
CA GLY A 736 1.80 -4.42 -15.36
C GLY A 736 1.52 -2.99 -15.84
N GLY A 737 0.82 -2.82 -16.97
CA GLY A 737 0.41 -1.51 -17.46
C GLY A 737 -0.66 -0.87 -16.56
N GLY A 738 -0.57 0.44 -16.32
CA GLY A 738 -1.44 1.15 -15.38
C GLY A 738 -2.48 2.05 -16.06
N ARG A 739 -3.70 2.08 -15.52
CA ARG A 739 -4.71 3.12 -15.79
C ARG A 739 -5.16 3.76 -14.48
N MET A 740 -5.17 5.09 -14.41
CA MET A 740 -5.62 5.84 -13.24
C MET A 740 -6.96 6.51 -13.49
N TRP A 741 -7.69 6.79 -12.43
CA TRP A 741 -8.72 7.81 -12.38
C TRP A 741 -8.36 8.76 -11.25
N ALA A 742 -8.23 10.04 -11.59
CA ALA A 742 -7.89 11.09 -10.65
C ALA A 742 -9.01 11.29 -9.63
N ASN A 743 -8.65 11.38 -8.35
CA ASN A 743 -9.57 11.78 -7.29
C ASN A 743 -9.79 13.29 -7.35
N LEU A 744 -11.03 13.72 -7.59
CA LEU A 744 -11.39 15.13 -7.73
C LEU A 744 -12.13 15.69 -6.50
N GLY A 745 -11.98 15.01 -5.36
CA GLY A 745 -12.49 15.37 -4.06
C GLY A 745 -13.82 14.73 -3.68
N VAL A 746 -14.07 14.73 -2.36
CA VAL A 746 -15.33 14.27 -1.75
C VAL A 746 -16.47 15.26 -1.99
N GLN A 747 -17.64 14.73 -2.33
CA GLN A 747 -18.87 15.48 -2.55
C GLN A 747 -19.70 15.61 -1.27
N GLY A 748 -20.68 16.52 -1.26
CA GLY A 748 -21.52 16.76 -0.08
C GLY A 748 -22.37 15.56 0.39
N ASP A 749 -22.50 14.51 -0.42
CA ASP A 749 -23.17 13.25 -0.05
C ASP A 749 -22.20 12.16 0.48
N GLY A 750 -20.90 12.46 0.51
CA GLY A 750 -19.81 11.57 0.92
C GLY A 750 -19.26 10.67 -0.19
N SER A 751 -19.71 10.81 -1.44
CA SER A 751 -19.12 10.10 -2.59
C SER A 751 -17.89 10.84 -3.15
N ILE A 752 -16.99 10.14 -3.84
CA ILE A 752 -15.83 10.76 -4.50
C ILE A 752 -16.14 11.02 -5.97
N ARG A 753 -15.74 12.19 -6.46
CA ARG A 753 -15.80 12.51 -7.89
C ARG A 753 -14.52 12.05 -8.57
N TRP A 754 -14.66 11.23 -9.61
CA TRP A 754 -13.52 10.74 -10.40
C TRP A 754 -13.51 11.35 -11.81
N ASN A 755 -12.34 11.51 -12.42
CA ASN A 755 -12.23 11.88 -13.83
C ASN A 755 -12.52 10.68 -14.77
N THR A 756 -12.31 10.86 -16.07
CA THR A 756 -12.23 9.73 -17.02
C THR A 756 -10.84 9.08 -16.97
N PRO A 757 -10.72 7.75 -17.17
CA PRO A 757 -9.45 7.06 -16.99
C PRO A 757 -8.36 7.54 -17.94
N GLU A 758 -7.14 7.60 -17.41
CA GLU A 758 -5.93 7.92 -18.15
C GLU A 758 -4.96 6.74 -18.09
N VAL A 759 -4.25 6.47 -19.18
CA VAL A 759 -3.20 5.44 -19.21
C VAL A 759 -1.94 6.06 -18.63
N ILE A 760 -1.46 5.54 -17.50
CA ILE A 760 -0.29 6.08 -16.81
C ILE A 760 0.99 5.32 -17.15
N ALA A 761 0.92 4.03 -17.48
CA ALA A 761 2.10 3.22 -17.80
C ALA A 761 1.82 2.23 -18.94
N SER A 762 2.72 2.15 -19.92
CA SER A 762 2.66 1.13 -20.97
C SER A 762 3.36 -0.15 -20.49
N GLY A 763 2.60 -1.22 -20.26
CA GLY A 763 3.07 -2.48 -19.64
C GLY A 763 4.11 -3.31 -20.42
N ALA A 764 4.77 -2.76 -21.44
CA ALA A 764 5.76 -3.53 -22.21
C ALA A 764 7.10 -3.75 -21.48
N SER A 765 7.32 -3.10 -20.33
CA SER A 765 8.61 -3.07 -19.62
C SER A 765 8.53 -3.16 -18.10
N THR A 766 7.34 -3.34 -17.51
CA THR A 766 7.11 -3.24 -16.06
C THR A 766 7.03 -4.59 -15.33
N GLY A 767 6.94 -5.71 -16.07
CA GLY A 767 6.74 -7.03 -15.46
C GLY A 767 5.26 -7.32 -15.18
N PRO A 768 4.94 -8.46 -14.54
CA PRO A 768 3.58 -8.88 -14.28
C PRO A 768 2.90 -8.05 -13.17
N GLY A 769 1.58 -7.90 -13.21
CA GLY A 769 0.86 -6.97 -12.34
C GLY A 769 0.97 -7.24 -10.84
N TYR A 770 1.19 -8.50 -10.43
CA TYR A 770 1.39 -8.85 -9.02
C TYR A 770 2.70 -8.28 -8.45
N ALA A 771 3.69 -8.00 -9.31
CA ALA A 771 4.98 -7.44 -8.88
C ALA A 771 4.91 -5.91 -8.71
N ILE A 772 3.86 -5.26 -9.20
CA ILE A 772 3.78 -3.80 -9.23
C ILE A 772 3.27 -3.25 -7.90
N GLN A 773 4.03 -2.30 -7.37
CA GLN A 773 3.62 -1.38 -6.31
C GLN A 773 3.75 0.07 -6.77
N ILE A 774 3.04 0.97 -6.09
CA ILE A 774 2.98 2.39 -6.42
C ILE A 774 2.93 3.18 -5.11
N ALA A 775 3.92 4.04 -4.87
CA ALA A 775 4.04 4.90 -3.69
C ALA A 775 5.06 6.01 -3.97
N ASP A 776 5.01 7.12 -3.24
CA ASP A 776 6.04 8.17 -3.35
C ASP A 776 7.34 7.67 -2.69
N MET A 777 8.37 7.42 -3.50
CA MET A 777 9.68 6.97 -3.01
C MET A 777 10.71 8.09 -2.99
N THR A 778 10.38 9.26 -3.52
CA THR A 778 11.27 10.42 -3.64
C THR A 778 10.95 11.54 -2.65
N GLY A 779 9.75 11.54 -2.07
CA GLY A 779 9.23 12.62 -1.24
C GLY A 779 8.91 13.88 -2.05
N ASP A 780 8.67 13.76 -3.35
CA ASP A 780 8.32 14.88 -4.22
C ASP A 780 6.80 15.15 -4.29
N GLY A 781 6.02 14.37 -3.53
CA GLY A 781 4.57 14.44 -3.45
C GLY A 781 3.87 13.66 -4.56
N ARG A 782 4.59 12.97 -5.44
CA ARG A 782 4.01 12.12 -6.49
C ARG A 782 4.43 10.68 -6.30
N ALA A 783 3.48 9.80 -6.55
CA ALA A 783 3.74 8.38 -6.49
C ALA A 783 4.57 7.89 -7.67
N ASP A 784 5.54 7.04 -7.36
CA ASP A 784 6.44 6.38 -8.29
C ASP A 784 5.96 4.96 -8.61
N TYR A 785 6.40 4.43 -9.76
CA TYR A 785 6.11 3.04 -10.16
C TYR A 785 7.27 2.13 -9.73
N MET A 786 6.98 0.95 -9.18
CA MET A 786 8.04 0.00 -8.85
C MET A 786 7.64 -1.46 -9.10
N SER A 787 8.63 -2.30 -9.39
CA SER A 787 8.48 -3.76 -9.43
C SER A 787 9.22 -4.39 -8.26
N ILE A 788 8.60 -5.36 -7.61
CA ILE A 788 9.18 -6.16 -6.53
C ILE A 788 9.43 -7.57 -7.06
N ASN A 789 10.70 -7.97 -7.04
CA ASN A 789 11.07 -9.32 -7.44
C ASN A 789 10.63 -10.32 -6.36
N PRO A 790 9.80 -11.33 -6.71
CA PRO A 790 9.26 -12.25 -5.72
C PRO A 790 10.34 -13.14 -5.07
N ASP A 791 11.50 -13.36 -5.69
CA ASP A 791 12.53 -14.27 -5.17
C ASP A 791 13.38 -13.70 -4.05
N ASN A 792 13.56 -12.39 -4.03
CA ASN A 792 14.53 -11.76 -3.14
C ASN A 792 14.06 -10.41 -2.58
N GLY A 793 12.94 -9.87 -3.04
CA GLY A 793 12.45 -8.56 -2.62
C GLY A 793 13.22 -7.39 -3.24
N ARG A 794 14.05 -7.62 -4.26
CA ARG A 794 14.67 -6.54 -5.04
C ARG A 794 13.60 -5.61 -5.59
N VAL A 795 13.83 -4.31 -5.52
CA VAL A 795 12.92 -3.27 -6.02
C VAL A 795 13.60 -2.50 -7.14
N ASP A 796 12.96 -2.48 -8.32
CA ASP A 796 13.29 -1.56 -9.41
C ASP A 796 12.28 -0.41 -9.43
N LEU A 797 12.77 0.82 -9.57
CA LEU A 797 11.99 2.05 -9.47
C LEU A 797 11.98 2.80 -10.80
N TRP A 798 10.81 3.26 -11.20
CA TRP A 798 10.57 4.25 -12.24
C TRP A 798 10.04 5.52 -11.56
N ILE A 799 10.86 6.57 -11.56
CA ILE A 799 10.48 7.84 -10.94
C ILE A 799 9.48 8.57 -11.84
N ASN A 800 8.42 9.10 -11.22
CA ASN A 800 7.47 9.97 -11.88
C ASN A 800 8.07 11.38 -12.05
N THR A 801 8.43 11.70 -13.28
CA THR A 801 9.11 12.97 -13.61
C THR A 801 8.17 14.08 -14.03
N CYS A 802 6.91 13.76 -14.37
CA CYS A 802 5.91 14.71 -14.87
C CYS A 802 6.43 15.72 -15.91
N SER A 803 7.36 15.30 -16.78
CA SER A 803 7.90 16.13 -17.84
C SER A 803 6.98 16.17 -19.05
N GLY A 804 6.10 17.18 -19.08
CA GLY A 804 5.28 17.57 -20.24
C GLY A 804 5.87 18.75 -21.00
#